data_AF-A0A6C1QH14-F1
#
_entry.id   AF-A0A6C1QH14-F1
#
_cell.length_a   1.000
_cell.length_b   1.000
_cell.length_c   1.000
_cell.angle_alpha   90.00
_cell.angle_beta   90.00
_cell.angle_gamma   90.00
#
_symmetry.space_group_name_H-M   'P 1'
#
loop_
_entity.id
_entity.type
_entity.pdbx_description
1 polymer ?
#
loop_
_entity_poly.entity_id
_entity_poly.type
_entity_poly.pdbx_seq_one_letter_code
_entity_poly.pdbx_strand_id
1 'polypeptide(L)'
;MHIFGRFFKHVSFTFTNTMNNLLSRTQLHILVFCIFLFTGITYSQSQSHRQLGLRDNTPEVYAFTGARVVTKPGVIIDNATLVIRNGFIEAVGQNIQIPAEAWQIDLSGKTIYPGFIESYSNLGMPDAKTIAESAEKLPKDGRHWNPQVRSHFSSSLAFNYDDKKAATLRSMGFVAAHTMADAGIFRGSGSVVKLAEDVPSRMIISTDISQGLSFQRSNELERGYPTSVMGAIALLRQTFYDAQWYSQKHEALSRSGDLLTKKEINPSLGFIARAMQNSAPFLIESEDEQYVLRAANIANEFSLNLWVIGSGHEYRRSEQVKNSGVSLILPINFPDKPEVQKPEQSLNISLEDLRHWYLAPENPALLVSEGISFSLSSHGIDKPDNFLKNLRVAASRGLPKEKALEGLTVIPATKLGIDHLYGSLEKGKSAGFIITNGDIFDDETKIEEVWVAGKQHKIEDTDRTLKGKWLTSGGSIENVILAINYRNNRLQGELQNRQEETLAKLENMKFENGRFSFSIPRDTVWSGMRLSATVSDGEMLGFGETASGNLFSWKAEKQTEEPSDKEEKEPGKTAKLLDLPVLFPSMEYGIERKPEQPRTLLVQNATIWTQGADGILENADMLVRNGKIEAVGRNLTIPSGAVVIDAAGRHVTPGLIDPHLHTSIAGNVNETGDAITSETRISDVIDANNVWLYRLLAGGLTTANLFHGSANPIGGQSAVIKMRWGGLPDDLWVQDAMPGLKFALGENVKRSPGRYPNSRMGTAQIIEDSFLAALQYEKEKAASQGRRRRDAKPFRKDLQLEPILEVLQGKRLAHVHAYRQDEMLMIMRLAEKYGFTVASFEHTVEGYKIADELREHGAAAIVWTDWSSFKMEAYDAIHQNAKLLLDAGVLTSLHSDNTQLATRMNWEAGKILRSGVSEEDAMNLLTMNPARILRLDHRIGSLEPGKDGDFVIWNGHPLSAFTTADQTWIEGRKYFDKEDDQKLQQQVINERALIIQQVINSK
;
A
#
# COMPACT_ATOMS: atom_id res chain seq x y z
N MET A 1 3.08 62.45 -24.20
CA MET A 1 3.16 62.55 -25.67
C MET A 1 2.20 61.54 -26.27
N HIS A 2 1.22 62.08 -27.01
CA HIS A 2 0.27 61.52 -28.01
C HIS A 2 0.01 60.00 -28.14
N ILE A 3 -1.19 59.48 -28.43
CA ILE A 3 -2.58 59.96 -28.64
C ILE A 3 -3.50 58.70 -28.55
N PHE A 4 -4.57 58.81 -27.76
CA PHE A 4 -5.97 58.33 -27.88
C PHE A 4 -6.40 57.46 -29.09
N GLY A 5 -7.36 56.51 -29.04
CA GLY A 5 -8.55 56.36 -28.18
C GLY A 5 -9.84 56.79 -28.92
N ARG A 6 -10.79 55.85 -29.13
CA ARG A 6 -12.18 55.94 -29.67
C ARG A 6 -12.38 55.87 -31.19
N PHE A 7 -13.28 54.99 -31.65
CA PHE A 7 -14.50 55.36 -32.38
C PHE A 7 -15.47 54.15 -32.49
N PHE A 8 -16.65 54.28 -31.89
CA PHE A 8 -17.81 53.40 -32.04
C PHE A 8 -18.99 54.32 -32.46
N LYS A 9 -19.83 53.82 -33.40
CA LYS A 9 -21.21 54.24 -33.78
C LYS A 9 -21.45 55.06 -35.08
N HIS A 10 -22.56 54.63 -35.71
CA HIS A 10 -23.36 55.17 -36.83
C HIS A 10 -22.85 54.80 -38.23
N VAL A 11 -23.66 54.20 -39.12
CA VAL A 11 -24.94 54.70 -39.64
C VAL A 11 -25.92 53.56 -39.99
N SER A 12 -27.21 53.78 -39.71
CA SER A 12 -28.38 53.06 -40.24
C SER A 12 -29.13 53.96 -41.24
N PHE A 13 -29.82 53.34 -42.21
CA PHE A 13 -30.76 53.92 -43.20
C PHE A 13 -30.10 54.79 -44.30
N THR A 14 -30.32 54.61 -45.61
CA THR A 14 -31.59 54.44 -46.35
C THR A 14 -31.26 54.06 -47.80
N PHE A 15 -31.94 53.11 -48.44
CA PHE A 15 -32.67 53.28 -49.71
C PHE A 15 -33.09 51.93 -50.31
N THR A 16 -34.39 51.71 -50.25
CA THR A 16 -35.20 50.76 -51.02
C THR A 16 -35.17 51.07 -52.53
N ASN A 17 -35.43 50.01 -53.31
CA ASN A 17 -35.81 49.99 -54.73
C ASN A 17 -34.70 50.23 -55.74
N THR A 18 -34.22 49.16 -56.38
CA THR A 18 -34.70 48.69 -57.70
C THR A 18 -33.96 47.41 -58.08
N MET A 19 -34.66 46.27 -58.03
CA MET A 19 -34.52 45.09 -58.90
C MET A 19 -35.22 43.90 -58.24
N ASN A 20 -36.55 43.99 -58.19
CA ASN A 20 -37.38 42.82 -58.34
C ASN A 20 -37.29 42.39 -59.80
N ASN A 21 -36.60 41.31 -60.10
CA ASN A 21 -37.12 40.18 -60.87
C ASN A 21 -36.00 39.20 -61.20
N LEU A 22 -36.35 37.92 -61.05
CA LEU A 22 -35.57 36.69 -61.27
C LEU A 22 -34.75 36.21 -60.06
N LEU A 23 -35.45 35.46 -59.21
CA LEU A 23 -35.04 34.29 -58.41
C LEU A 23 -35.84 34.30 -57.10
N SER A 24 -36.75 33.33 -56.97
CA SER A 24 -37.67 33.18 -55.84
C SER A 24 -36.94 33.03 -54.50
N ARG A 25 -37.53 33.58 -53.43
CA ARG A 25 -37.05 33.48 -52.03
C ARG A 25 -36.83 32.04 -51.54
N THR A 26 -37.41 31.05 -52.21
CA THR A 26 -37.24 29.61 -51.95
C THR A 26 -35.88 29.09 -52.41
N GLN A 27 -35.25 29.66 -53.45
CA GLN A 27 -33.94 29.20 -53.93
C GLN A 27 -32.76 29.75 -53.11
N LEU A 28 -32.89 30.92 -52.48
CA LEU A 28 -31.86 31.44 -51.58
C LEU A 28 -31.82 30.70 -50.24
N HIS A 29 -32.97 30.22 -49.74
CA HIS A 29 -33.00 29.37 -48.55
C HIS A 29 -32.47 27.97 -48.85
N ILE A 30 -32.71 27.41 -50.04
CA ILE A 30 -32.12 26.12 -50.44
C ILE A 30 -30.61 26.27 -50.66
N LEU A 31 -30.10 27.39 -51.22
CA LEU A 31 -28.67 27.58 -51.39
C LEU A 31 -27.93 27.84 -50.05
N VAL A 32 -28.54 28.57 -49.11
CA VAL A 32 -27.96 28.77 -47.77
C VAL A 32 -28.10 27.52 -46.89
N PHE A 33 -29.16 26.73 -47.07
CA PHE A 33 -29.33 25.44 -46.38
C PHE A 33 -28.41 24.36 -46.99
N CYS A 34 -28.15 24.39 -48.30
CA CYS A 34 -27.17 23.51 -48.96
C CYS A 34 -25.71 23.91 -48.69
N ILE A 35 -25.41 25.20 -48.47
CA ILE A 35 -24.07 25.64 -48.04
C ILE A 35 -23.82 25.31 -46.55
N PHE A 36 -24.85 25.26 -45.70
CA PHE A 36 -24.74 24.76 -44.33
C PHE A 36 -24.76 23.23 -44.20
N LEU A 37 -25.23 22.50 -45.22
CA LEU A 37 -25.21 21.02 -45.27
C LEU A 37 -23.91 20.43 -45.84
N PHE A 38 -23.00 21.26 -46.37
CA PHE A 38 -21.73 20.81 -46.96
C PHE A 38 -20.46 21.45 -46.35
N THR A 39 -20.57 22.13 -45.22
CA THR A 39 -19.44 22.32 -44.31
C THR A 39 -19.53 21.31 -43.19
N GLY A 40 -19.43 20.02 -43.54
CA GLY A 40 -18.80 19.08 -42.63
C GLY A 40 -17.41 19.63 -42.42
N ILE A 41 -17.20 20.34 -41.30
CA ILE A 41 -15.88 20.70 -40.83
C ILE A 41 -15.21 19.37 -40.53
N THR A 42 -14.58 18.80 -41.55
CA THR A 42 -13.51 17.84 -41.38
C THR A 42 -12.46 18.62 -40.61
N TYR A 43 -12.45 18.46 -39.28
CA TYR A 43 -11.25 18.71 -38.50
C TYR A 43 -10.20 17.73 -39.00
N SER A 44 -9.57 18.06 -40.12
CA SER A 44 -8.28 17.48 -40.48
C SER A 44 -7.39 17.78 -39.28
N GLN A 45 -6.86 16.74 -38.64
CA GLN A 45 -5.90 16.90 -37.55
C GLN A 45 -4.76 17.80 -38.07
N SER A 46 -4.75 19.07 -37.67
CA SER A 46 -3.65 19.96 -37.99
C SER A 46 -2.48 19.52 -37.14
N GLN A 47 -1.59 18.71 -37.71
CA GLN A 47 -0.36 18.32 -37.04
C GLN A 47 0.59 19.51 -36.98
N SER A 48 1.22 19.72 -35.83
CA SER A 48 2.27 20.74 -35.66
C SER A 48 3.56 20.40 -36.40
N HIS A 49 3.70 19.14 -36.84
CA HIS A 49 4.79 18.67 -37.68
C HIS A 49 4.34 18.51 -39.14
N ARG A 50 5.24 18.84 -40.07
CA ARG A 50 5.02 18.63 -41.50
C ARG A 50 5.05 17.13 -41.79
N GLN A 51 3.94 16.58 -42.29
CA GLN A 51 3.92 15.21 -42.80
C GLN A 51 4.91 15.10 -43.98
N LEU A 52 5.95 14.28 -43.81
CA LEU A 52 6.92 13.94 -44.84
C LEU A 52 6.49 12.59 -45.44
N GLY A 53 6.05 12.58 -46.71
CA GLY A 53 5.57 11.39 -47.41
C GLY A 53 4.13 11.52 -47.94
N LEU A 54 3.58 10.40 -48.41
CA LEU A 54 2.18 10.32 -48.86
C LEU A 54 1.22 10.45 -47.67
N ARG A 55 0.12 11.17 -47.87
CA ARG A 55 -0.96 11.24 -46.89
C ARG A 55 -1.85 10.02 -47.07
N ASP A 56 -1.91 9.17 -46.06
CA ASP A 56 -2.92 8.11 -46.01
C ASP A 56 -4.21 8.67 -45.41
N ASN A 57 -5.27 8.69 -46.21
CA ASN A 57 -6.61 9.13 -45.83
C ASN A 57 -7.63 8.01 -46.05
N THR A 58 -7.18 6.74 -46.04
CA THR A 58 -8.07 5.60 -46.22
C THR A 58 -9.05 5.52 -45.05
N PRO A 59 -10.37 5.63 -45.27
CA PRO A 59 -11.34 5.50 -44.19
C PRO A 59 -11.29 4.10 -43.59
N GLU A 60 -11.01 4.00 -42.30
CA GLU A 60 -11.03 2.73 -41.57
C GLU A 60 -12.44 2.50 -41.01
N VAL A 61 -13.29 1.86 -41.80
CA VAL A 61 -14.68 1.54 -41.44
C VAL A 61 -14.83 0.03 -41.29
N TYR A 62 -15.26 -0.44 -40.13
CA TYR A 62 -15.50 -1.86 -39.85
C TYR A 62 -16.90 -2.07 -39.28
N ALA A 63 -17.52 -3.18 -39.64
CA ALA A 63 -18.80 -3.61 -39.08
C ALA A 63 -18.67 -5.03 -38.54
N PHE A 64 -18.74 -5.17 -37.21
CA PHE A 64 -18.70 -6.47 -36.52
C PHE A 64 -20.14 -6.95 -36.33
N THR A 65 -20.52 -8.02 -37.01
CA THR A 65 -21.91 -8.52 -37.04
C THR A 65 -22.06 -9.85 -36.32
N GLY A 66 -23.24 -10.14 -35.78
CA GLY A 66 -23.57 -11.45 -35.20
C GLY A 66 -23.06 -11.69 -33.77
N ALA A 67 -22.35 -10.73 -33.17
CA ALA A 67 -21.78 -10.87 -31.84
C ALA A 67 -22.81 -10.64 -30.72
N ARG A 68 -22.54 -11.22 -29.55
CA ARG A 68 -23.10 -10.74 -28.27
C ARG A 68 -22.29 -9.53 -27.83
N VAL A 69 -22.90 -8.37 -27.62
CA VAL A 69 -22.19 -7.13 -27.26
C VAL A 69 -22.59 -6.66 -25.87
N VAL A 70 -21.63 -6.62 -24.96
CA VAL A 70 -21.77 -5.96 -23.66
C VAL A 70 -21.40 -4.50 -23.85
N THR A 71 -22.39 -3.61 -23.86
CA THR A 71 -22.12 -2.18 -24.14
C THR A 71 -21.61 -1.44 -22.91
N LYS A 72 -22.07 -1.85 -21.73
CA LYS A 72 -21.60 -1.40 -20.41
C LYS A 72 -21.98 -2.47 -19.36
N PRO A 73 -21.43 -2.42 -18.14
CA PRO A 73 -21.82 -3.35 -17.08
C PRO A 73 -23.36 -3.46 -16.98
N GLY A 74 -23.87 -4.69 -16.99
CA GLY A 74 -25.31 -5.00 -16.89
C GLY A 74 -26.12 -4.84 -18.18
N VAL A 75 -25.57 -4.31 -19.28
CA VAL A 75 -26.31 -4.08 -20.54
C VAL A 75 -25.73 -4.91 -21.68
N ILE A 76 -26.53 -5.86 -22.17
CA ILE A 76 -26.13 -6.84 -23.18
C ILE A 76 -27.10 -6.77 -24.37
N ILE A 77 -26.55 -6.83 -25.57
CA ILE A 77 -27.29 -6.89 -26.83
C ILE A 77 -26.85 -8.15 -27.58
N ASP A 78 -27.73 -9.14 -27.68
CA ASP A 78 -27.49 -10.36 -28.45
C ASP A 78 -27.72 -10.13 -29.95
N ASN A 79 -26.94 -10.83 -30.79
CA ASN A 79 -26.97 -10.71 -32.25
C ASN A 79 -26.87 -9.25 -32.73
N ALA A 80 -25.94 -8.51 -32.13
CA ALA A 80 -25.75 -7.09 -32.39
C ALA A 80 -24.76 -6.85 -33.54
N THR A 81 -24.82 -5.63 -34.07
CA THR A 81 -23.81 -5.08 -34.97
C THR A 81 -23.13 -3.89 -34.31
N LEU A 82 -21.80 -3.89 -34.27
CA LEU A 82 -20.97 -2.76 -33.85
C LEU A 82 -20.28 -2.17 -35.10
N VAL A 83 -20.55 -0.91 -35.38
CA VAL A 83 -19.92 -0.18 -36.50
C VAL A 83 -18.93 0.82 -35.93
N ILE A 84 -17.69 0.76 -36.40
CA ILE A 84 -16.64 1.72 -36.07
C ILE A 84 -16.17 2.44 -37.32
N ARG A 85 -15.80 3.71 -37.16
CA ARG A 85 -15.30 4.57 -38.22
C ARG A 85 -14.16 5.44 -37.69
N ASN A 86 -13.00 5.35 -38.35
CA ASN A 86 -11.81 6.16 -38.04
C ASN A 86 -11.45 6.14 -36.54
N GLY A 87 -11.55 4.96 -35.91
CA GLY A 87 -11.23 4.79 -34.49
C GLY A 87 -12.31 5.18 -33.49
N PHE A 88 -13.52 5.50 -33.93
CA PHE A 88 -14.66 5.83 -33.07
C PHE A 88 -15.87 4.92 -33.34
N ILE A 89 -16.69 4.71 -32.33
CA ILE A 89 -17.94 3.96 -32.43
C ILE A 89 -18.99 4.83 -33.13
N GLU A 90 -19.46 4.38 -34.29
CA GLU A 90 -20.49 5.07 -35.07
C GLU A 90 -21.89 4.62 -34.67
N ALA A 91 -22.07 3.31 -34.45
CA ALA A 91 -23.34 2.71 -34.06
C ALA A 91 -23.15 1.36 -33.36
N VAL A 92 -24.07 1.01 -32.46
CA VAL A 92 -24.15 -0.30 -31.82
C VAL A 92 -25.61 -0.65 -31.58
N GLY A 93 -26.02 -1.88 -31.91
CA GLY A 93 -27.40 -2.34 -31.66
C GLY A 93 -27.83 -3.48 -32.58
N GLN A 94 -29.12 -3.82 -32.51
CA GLN A 94 -29.74 -4.75 -33.45
C GLN A 94 -30.19 -4.01 -34.71
N ASN A 95 -30.15 -4.68 -35.86
CA ASN A 95 -30.61 -4.15 -37.16
C ASN A 95 -29.91 -2.85 -37.60
N ILE A 96 -28.61 -2.68 -37.28
CA ILE A 96 -27.82 -1.53 -37.74
C ILE A 96 -27.57 -1.67 -39.24
N GLN A 97 -27.84 -0.60 -39.99
CA GLN A 97 -27.48 -0.55 -41.41
C GLN A 97 -25.95 -0.47 -41.54
N ILE A 98 -25.37 -1.50 -42.16
CA ILE A 98 -23.93 -1.57 -42.40
C ILE A 98 -23.55 -0.56 -43.49
N PRO A 99 -22.60 0.36 -43.24
CA PRO A 99 -22.09 1.26 -44.30
C PRO A 99 -21.52 0.46 -45.46
N ALA A 100 -21.75 0.89 -46.69
CA ALA A 100 -21.34 0.14 -47.88
C ALA A 100 -19.81 0.00 -48.00
N GLU A 101 -19.07 0.94 -47.41
CA GLU A 101 -17.62 0.98 -47.34
C GLU A 101 -17.02 0.19 -46.16
N ALA A 102 -17.85 -0.38 -45.29
CA ALA A 102 -17.38 -1.07 -44.09
C ALA A 102 -16.84 -2.47 -44.40
N TRP A 103 -15.69 -2.80 -43.82
CA TRP A 103 -15.19 -4.17 -43.75
C TRP A 103 -16.06 -4.96 -42.78
N GLN A 104 -16.86 -5.87 -43.30
CA GLN A 104 -17.74 -6.70 -42.49
C GLN A 104 -16.96 -7.89 -41.90
N ILE A 105 -17.06 -8.06 -40.59
CA ILE A 105 -16.44 -9.16 -39.83
C ILE A 105 -17.57 -9.88 -39.10
N ASP A 106 -17.81 -11.14 -39.45
CA ASP A 106 -18.77 -11.99 -38.73
C ASP A 106 -18.14 -12.51 -37.44
N LEU A 107 -18.79 -12.20 -36.33
CA LEU A 107 -18.42 -12.57 -34.98
C LEU A 107 -19.52 -13.42 -34.32
N SER A 108 -20.30 -14.15 -35.12
CA SER A 108 -21.28 -15.12 -34.63
C SER A 108 -20.65 -16.10 -33.62
N GLY A 109 -21.26 -16.20 -32.44
CA GLY A 109 -20.76 -17.03 -31.33
C GLY A 109 -19.65 -16.38 -30.49
N LYS A 110 -19.24 -15.15 -30.80
CA LYS A 110 -18.26 -14.37 -30.01
C LYS A 110 -18.94 -13.31 -29.15
N THR A 111 -18.22 -12.82 -28.15
CA THR A 111 -18.68 -11.72 -27.29
C THR A 111 -17.73 -10.52 -27.39
N ILE A 112 -18.30 -9.31 -27.49
CA ILE A 112 -17.56 -8.04 -27.46
C ILE A 112 -17.80 -7.36 -26.11
N TYR A 113 -16.72 -6.94 -25.45
CA TYR A 113 -16.78 -6.14 -24.21
C TYR A 113 -16.06 -4.79 -24.41
N PRO A 114 -16.40 -3.74 -23.63
CA PRO A 114 -15.58 -2.54 -23.58
C PRO A 114 -14.16 -2.92 -23.13
N GLY A 115 -13.16 -2.29 -23.73
CA GLY A 115 -11.77 -2.55 -23.39
C GLY A 115 -11.45 -2.11 -21.96
N PHE A 116 -10.58 -2.87 -21.29
CA PHE A 116 -10.21 -2.56 -19.90
C PHE A 116 -9.29 -1.35 -19.80
N ILE A 117 -9.30 -0.70 -18.64
CA ILE A 117 -8.50 0.49 -18.37
C ILE A 117 -7.63 0.23 -17.15
N GLU A 118 -6.31 0.20 -17.35
CA GLU A 118 -5.36 -0.01 -16.27
C GLU A 118 -5.22 1.29 -15.44
N SER A 119 -5.56 1.21 -14.16
CA SER A 119 -5.55 2.37 -13.26
C SER A 119 -4.17 2.71 -12.73
N TYR A 120 -3.23 1.76 -12.76
CA TYR A 120 -1.86 1.99 -12.34
C TYR A 120 -0.88 1.08 -13.08
N SER A 121 0.13 1.69 -13.71
CA SER A 121 1.22 1.00 -14.40
C SER A 121 2.47 1.89 -14.43
N ASN A 122 3.60 1.29 -14.84
CA ASN A 122 4.81 2.02 -15.21
C ASN A 122 5.11 1.91 -16.72
N LEU A 123 4.07 1.76 -17.54
CA LEU A 123 4.21 1.58 -18.99
C LEU A 123 4.93 2.78 -19.62
N GLY A 124 6.01 2.50 -20.34
CA GLY A 124 6.75 3.54 -21.07
C GLY A 124 7.49 4.54 -20.19
N MET A 125 7.59 4.28 -18.89
CA MET A 125 8.38 5.09 -17.96
C MET A 125 9.82 4.58 -17.88
N PRO A 126 10.80 5.48 -17.75
CA PRO A 126 12.17 5.08 -17.45
C PRO A 126 12.24 4.39 -16.08
N ASP A 127 13.20 3.48 -15.92
CA ASP A 127 13.43 2.83 -14.63
C ASP A 127 14.04 3.80 -13.59
N ALA A 128 13.99 3.40 -12.31
CA ALA A 128 14.46 4.24 -11.20
C ALA A 128 15.94 4.67 -11.35
N LYS A 129 16.77 3.82 -11.93
CA LYS A 129 18.20 4.09 -12.16
C LYS A 129 18.39 5.16 -13.24
N THR A 130 17.72 5.02 -14.37
CA THR A 130 17.71 6.01 -15.46
C THR A 130 17.16 7.36 -14.97
N ILE A 131 16.14 7.30 -14.11
CA ILE A 131 15.56 8.47 -13.44
C ILE A 131 16.57 9.12 -12.48
N ALA A 132 17.36 8.33 -11.74
CA ALA A 132 18.42 8.83 -10.87
C ALA A 132 19.54 9.52 -11.67
N GLU A 133 20.03 8.87 -12.74
CA GLU A 133 21.08 9.39 -13.63
C GLU A 133 20.66 10.68 -14.36
N SER A 134 19.37 10.81 -14.69
CA SER A 134 18.84 12.02 -15.37
C SER A 134 18.53 13.19 -14.44
N ALA A 135 18.42 12.95 -13.13
CA ALA A 135 18.07 13.96 -12.11
C ALA A 135 19.11 15.08 -11.98
N GLU A 136 20.30 14.90 -12.55
CA GLU A 136 21.42 15.83 -12.45
C GLU A 136 21.29 17.11 -13.30
N LYS A 137 20.20 17.28 -14.07
CA LYS A 137 20.05 18.44 -14.99
C LYS A 137 19.42 19.69 -14.37
N LEU A 138 18.78 19.62 -13.21
CA LEU A 138 18.26 20.83 -12.54
C LEU A 138 19.39 21.62 -11.86
N PRO A 139 19.39 22.97 -11.87
CA PRO A 139 20.31 23.77 -11.07
C PRO A 139 20.26 23.36 -9.59
N LYS A 140 21.42 23.26 -8.91
CA LYS A 140 21.50 22.76 -7.53
C LYS A 140 20.64 23.57 -6.55
N ASP A 141 20.52 24.87 -6.78
CA ASP A 141 19.73 25.85 -6.02
C ASP A 141 18.21 25.76 -6.28
N GLY A 142 17.78 25.06 -7.33
CA GLY A 142 16.36 24.83 -7.63
C GLY A 142 15.82 23.46 -7.24
N ARG A 143 16.67 22.55 -6.74
CA ARG A 143 16.25 21.19 -6.34
C ARG A 143 15.62 21.20 -4.95
N HIS A 144 14.72 20.26 -4.70
CA HIS A 144 14.34 19.95 -3.33
C HIS A 144 15.57 19.42 -2.57
N TRP A 145 15.71 19.78 -1.30
CA TRP A 145 16.87 19.39 -0.48
C TRP A 145 16.98 17.86 -0.35
N ASN A 146 15.84 17.17 -0.36
CA ASN A 146 15.77 15.72 -0.36
C ASN A 146 15.52 15.18 -1.78
N PRO A 147 16.40 14.32 -2.34
CA PRO A 147 16.27 13.78 -3.69
C PRO A 147 15.11 12.81 -3.86
N GLN A 148 14.52 12.30 -2.77
CA GLN A 148 13.30 11.48 -2.80
C GLN A 148 12.06 12.31 -3.20
N VAL A 149 12.14 13.65 -3.25
CA VAL A 149 11.02 14.55 -3.57
C VAL A 149 11.09 15.03 -5.02
N ARG A 150 10.43 14.30 -5.92
CA ARG A 150 10.51 14.50 -7.38
C ARG A 150 9.16 14.78 -8.03
N SER A 151 8.27 15.48 -7.34
CA SER A 151 6.95 15.91 -7.86
C SER A 151 7.00 16.72 -9.16
N HIS A 152 8.16 17.27 -9.54
CA HIS A 152 8.37 17.93 -10.83
C HIS A 152 8.56 16.99 -12.02
N PHE A 153 8.78 15.69 -11.79
CA PHE A 153 8.95 14.71 -12.85
C PHE A 153 7.62 14.53 -13.59
N SER A 154 7.64 14.67 -14.92
CA SER A 154 6.44 14.60 -15.76
C SER A 154 6.44 13.32 -16.58
N SER A 155 5.45 12.45 -16.33
CA SER A 155 5.28 11.22 -17.12
C SER A 155 4.96 11.54 -18.58
N SER A 156 4.23 12.62 -18.88
CA SER A 156 3.92 12.98 -20.27
C SER A 156 5.16 13.35 -21.09
N LEU A 157 6.15 14.00 -20.47
CA LEU A 157 7.42 14.36 -21.11
C LEU A 157 8.41 13.20 -21.17
N ALA A 158 8.36 12.29 -20.20
CA ALA A 158 9.26 11.13 -20.12
C ALA A 158 8.76 9.90 -20.89
N PHE A 159 7.49 9.87 -21.30
CA PHE A 159 6.87 8.71 -21.92
C PHE A 159 7.57 8.30 -23.21
N ASN A 160 7.97 7.03 -23.26
CA ASN A 160 8.48 6.38 -24.46
C ASN A 160 7.72 5.07 -24.69
N TYR A 161 7.34 4.77 -25.92
CA TYR A 161 6.54 3.58 -26.20
C TYR A 161 7.33 2.29 -25.93
N ASP A 162 6.77 1.40 -25.11
CA ASP A 162 7.27 0.06 -24.84
C ASP A 162 6.25 -0.96 -25.38
N ASP A 163 6.50 -1.46 -26.59
CA ASP A 163 5.57 -2.38 -27.27
C ASP A 163 5.41 -3.69 -26.51
N LYS A 164 6.45 -4.20 -25.85
CA LYS A 164 6.38 -5.46 -25.12
C LYS A 164 5.46 -5.36 -23.91
N LYS A 165 5.60 -4.30 -23.11
CA LYS A 165 4.70 -4.04 -21.98
C LYS A 165 3.28 -3.70 -22.46
N ALA A 166 3.13 -2.93 -23.53
CA ALA A 166 1.82 -2.62 -24.10
C ALA A 166 1.12 -3.89 -24.63
N ALA A 167 1.85 -4.78 -25.32
CA ALA A 167 1.34 -6.08 -25.77
C ALA A 167 0.91 -6.97 -24.62
N THR A 168 1.66 -6.93 -23.50
CA THR A 168 1.32 -7.66 -22.27
C THR A 168 0.01 -7.15 -21.66
N LEU A 169 -0.18 -5.83 -21.58
CA LEU A 169 -1.45 -5.25 -21.12
C LEU A 169 -2.60 -5.56 -22.10
N ARG A 170 -2.36 -5.48 -23.41
CA ARG A 170 -3.35 -5.86 -24.43
C ARG A 170 -3.76 -7.33 -24.31
N SER A 171 -2.85 -8.26 -24.05
CA SER A 171 -3.22 -9.68 -23.88
C SER A 171 -4.12 -9.94 -22.67
N MET A 172 -4.14 -9.03 -21.69
CA MET A 172 -5.06 -9.06 -20.54
C MET A 172 -6.38 -8.31 -20.81
N GLY A 173 -6.52 -7.66 -21.98
CA GLY A 173 -7.73 -6.96 -22.41
C GLY A 173 -7.71 -5.44 -22.21
N PHE A 174 -6.58 -4.87 -21.80
CA PHE A 174 -6.46 -3.43 -21.61
C PHE A 174 -6.32 -2.68 -22.94
N VAL A 175 -6.96 -1.51 -23.02
CA VAL A 175 -6.89 -0.60 -24.18
C VAL A 175 -6.30 0.78 -23.83
N ALA A 176 -6.30 1.13 -22.56
CA ALA A 176 -5.68 2.35 -22.02
C ALA A 176 -5.03 2.06 -20.66
N ALA A 177 -4.04 2.86 -20.28
CA ALA A 177 -3.35 2.75 -19.00
C ALA A 177 -3.00 4.12 -18.43
N HIS A 178 -3.21 4.29 -17.13
CA HIS A 178 -2.56 5.34 -16.36
C HIS A 178 -1.14 4.89 -16.01
N THR A 179 -0.16 5.71 -16.38
CA THR A 179 1.27 5.43 -16.23
C THR A 179 1.96 6.48 -15.39
N MET A 180 2.84 6.02 -14.50
CA MET A 180 3.62 6.85 -13.59
C MET A 180 4.98 6.21 -13.31
N ALA A 181 5.99 7.04 -13.12
CA ALA A 181 7.31 6.57 -12.72
C ALA A 181 7.32 6.00 -11.29
N ASP A 182 8.27 5.10 -11.03
CA ASP A 182 8.45 4.47 -9.72
C ASP A 182 9.83 4.81 -9.15
N ALA A 183 10.00 6.07 -8.75
CA ALA A 183 11.26 6.55 -8.18
C ALA A 183 11.05 7.71 -7.20
N GLY A 184 11.30 7.45 -5.91
CA GLY A 184 11.22 8.43 -4.84
C GLY A 184 9.95 8.30 -4.00
N ILE A 185 9.89 9.10 -2.93
CA ILE A 185 8.73 9.25 -2.06
C ILE A 185 7.69 10.17 -2.71
N PHE A 186 8.12 11.20 -3.45
CA PHE A 186 7.27 11.87 -4.44
C PHE A 186 7.76 11.48 -5.82
N ARG A 187 6.93 10.75 -6.56
CA ARG A 187 7.30 10.07 -7.82
C ARG A 187 7.08 10.91 -9.08
N GLY A 188 6.43 12.08 -8.96
CA GLY A 188 6.07 12.93 -10.09
C GLY A 188 4.61 12.79 -10.50
N SER A 189 4.24 13.29 -11.67
CA SER A 189 2.88 13.24 -12.19
C SER A 189 2.58 11.99 -13.00
N GLY A 190 1.35 11.49 -12.93
CA GLY A 190 0.85 10.38 -13.77
C GLY A 190 0.06 10.85 -14.99
N SER A 191 0.15 10.11 -16.11
CA SER A 191 -0.54 10.42 -17.37
C SER A 191 -1.33 9.22 -17.89
N VAL A 192 -2.34 9.44 -18.74
CA VAL A 192 -3.13 8.36 -19.35
C VAL A 192 -2.71 8.17 -20.80
N VAL A 193 -2.43 6.94 -21.21
CA VAL A 193 -2.02 6.57 -22.57
C VAL A 193 -2.94 5.50 -23.16
N LYS A 194 -3.18 5.56 -24.47
CA LYS A 194 -3.79 4.45 -25.24
C LYS A 194 -2.74 3.40 -25.55
N LEU A 195 -3.13 2.14 -25.68
CA LEU A 195 -2.25 1.00 -25.95
C LEU A 195 -2.13 0.65 -27.45
N ALA A 196 -2.42 1.59 -28.35
CA ALA A 196 -2.26 1.41 -29.80
C ALA A 196 -0.88 1.90 -30.25
N GLU A 197 -0.23 1.16 -31.15
CA GLU A 197 1.03 1.60 -31.76
C GLU A 197 0.83 2.91 -32.52
N ASP A 198 1.59 3.93 -32.13
CA ASP A 198 1.58 5.27 -32.68
C ASP A 198 2.87 6.02 -32.26
N VAL A 199 3.04 7.26 -32.72
CA VAL A 199 4.08 8.14 -32.15
C VAL A 199 3.70 8.49 -30.71
N PRO A 200 4.66 8.50 -29.75
CA PRO A 200 4.37 8.65 -28.32
C PRO A 200 3.45 9.83 -27.97
N SER A 201 3.61 10.97 -28.63
CA SER A 201 2.76 12.16 -28.41
C SER A 201 1.30 11.99 -28.79
N ARG A 202 0.98 11.10 -29.74
CA ARG A 202 -0.41 10.73 -30.12
C ARG A 202 -0.98 9.62 -29.24
N MET A 203 -0.16 8.99 -28.40
CA MET A 203 -0.60 7.95 -27.48
C MET A 203 -1.14 8.52 -26.17
N ILE A 204 -0.69 9.70 -25.76
CA ILE A 204 -1.14 10.35 -24.54
C ILE A 204 -2.57 10.88 -24.73
N ILE A 205 -3.50 10.42 -23.89
CA ILE A 205 -4.91 10.85 -23.84
C ILE A 205 -5.04 12.06 -22.92
N SER A 206 -4.45 11.96 -21.72
CA SER A 206 -4.49 13.00 -20.68
C SER A 206 -3.11 13.14 -20.05
N THR A 207 -2.66 14.38 -19.85
CA THR A 207 -1.32 14.69 -19.32
C THR A 207 -1.38 15.06 -17.85
N ASP A 208 -0.53 14.44 -17.04
CA ASP A 208 -0.15 14.88 -15.69
C ASP A 208 -1.34 15.14 -14.74
N ILE A 209 -2.27 14.18 -14.69
CA ILE A 209 -3.55 14.28 -13.98
C ILE A 209 -3.46 13.97 -12.48
N SER A 210 -2.39 13.35 -12.03
CA SER A 210 -2.20 12.86 -10.66
C SER A 210 -0.78 13.16 -10.14
N GLN A 211 -0.52 12.91 -8.86
CA GLN A 211 0.81 12.93 -8.24
C GLN A 211 1.08 11.61 -7.50
N GLY A 212 2.26 11.02 -7.70
CA GLY A 212 2.65 9.78 -7.03
C GLY A 212 3.35 10.01 -5.69
N LEU A 213 2.95 9.23 -4.70
CA LEU A 213 3.54 9.15 -3.36
C LEU A 213 3.99 7.71 -3.05
N SER A 214 4.88 7.56 -2.08
CA SER A 214 5.26 6.26 -1.53
C SER A 214 5.70 6.39 -0.06
N PHE A 215 5.43 5.37 0.74
CA PHE A 215 6.03 5.21 2.07
C PHE A 215 7.45 4.62 2.02
N GLN A 216 7.87 4.16 0.85
CA GLN A 216 9.18 3.57 0.62
C GLN A 216 10.07 4.50 -0.19
N ARG A 217 11.34 4.59 0.21
CA ARG A 217 12.37 5.32 -0.53
C ARG A 217 12.82 4.53 -1.76
N SER A 218 13.28 5.23 -2.80
CA SER A 218 14.05 4.59 -3.86
C SER A 218 15.51 4.39 -3.42
N ASN A 219 16.00 3.16 -3.53
CA ASN A 219 17.39 2.80 -3.20
C ASN A 219 18.41 3.25 -4.28
N GLU A 220 17.93 3.60 -5.47
CA GLU A 220 18.75 4.12 -6.58
C GLU A 220 19.06 5.62 -6.44
N LEU A 221 18.28 6.33 -5.61
CA LEU A 221 18.54 7.71 -5.25
C LEU A 221 19.52 7.80 -4.07
N GLU A 222 20.05 8.99 -3.80
CA GLU A 222 21.07 9.23 -2.78
C GLU A 222 20.75 8.51 -1.46
N ARG A 223 21.76 7.82 -0.91
CA ARG A 223 21.65 7.07 0.34
C ARG A 223 21.69 8.05 1.51
N GLY A 224 20.55 8.30 2.11
CA GLY A 224 20.39 9.18 3.26
C GLY A 224 18.97 9.13 3.82
N TYR A 225 18.55 10.22 4.44
CA TYR A 225 17.19 10.37 4.98
C TYR A 225 16.12 10.33 3.87
N PRO A 226 14.99 9.62 4.07
CA PRO A 226 14.66 8.76 5.22
C PRO A 226 15.09 7.31 5.01
N THR A 227 15.25 6.54 6.09
CA THR A 227 15.54 5.09 6.12
C THR A 227 14.44 4.23 6.74
N SER A 228 13.35 4.86 7.21
CA SER A 228 12.22 4.23 7.90
C SER A 228 10.88 4.73 7.37
N VAL A 229 9.80 4.00 7.65
CA VAL A 229 8.43 4.41 7.29
C VAL A 229 8.02 5.70 8.00
N MET A 230 8.35 5.82 9.29
CA MET A 230 8.09 7.07 10.05
C MET A 230 8.87 8.26 9.50
N GLY A 231 10.10 8.05 9.02
CA GLY A 231 10.88 9.07 8.30
C GLY A 231 10.25 9.45 6.96
N ALA A 232 9.73 8.47 6.21
CA ALA A 232 9.01 8.75 4.97
C ALA A 232 7.72 9.56 5.23
N ILE A 233 6.96 9.20 6.27
CA ILE A 233 5.78 9.97 6.72
C ILE A 233 6.18 11.39 7.13
N ALA A 234 7.25 11.56 7.90
CA ALA A 234 7.73 12.87 8.31
C ALA A 234 8.17 13.72 7.10
N LEU A 235 8.87 13.13 6.12
CA LEU A 235 9.23 13.81 4.88
C LEU A 235 7.99 14.22 4.08
N LEU A 236 7.00 13.34 3.93
CA LEU A 236 5.73 13.65 3.28
C LEU A 236 5.08 14.87 3.95
N ARG A 237 4.90 14.83 5.28
CA ARG A 237 4.28 15.93 6.03
C ARG A 237 5.06 17.23 5.92
N GLN A 238 6.38 17.20 6.13
CA GLN A 238 7.21 18.39 6.02
C GLN A 238 7.13 18.99 4.62
N THR A 239 7.15 18.15 3.58
CA THR A 239 7.06 18.61 2.18
C THR A 239 5.70 19.25 1.88
N PHE A 240 4.60 18.73 2.42
CA PHE A 240 3.28 19.37 2.27
C PHE A 240 3.20 20.73 2.99
N TYR A 241 3.72 20.84 4.22
CA TYR A 241 3.84 22.13 4.91
C TYR A 241 4.71 23.10 4.11
N ASP A 242 5.83 22.63 3.56
CA ASP A 242 6.74 23.42 2.74
C ASP A 242 6.07 23.88 1.44
N ALA A 243 5.24 23.04 0.80
CA ALA A 243 4.50 23.41 -0.40
C ALA A 243 3.43 24.48 -0.12
N GLN A 244 2.70 24.37 1.00
CA GLN A 244 1.75 25.39 1.45
C GLN A 244 2.47 26.71 1.75
N TRP A 245 3.56 26.67 2.51
CA TRP A 245 4.39 27.84 2.79
C TRP A 245 4.95 28.47 1.51
N TYR A 246 5.46 27.65 0.59
CA TYR A 246 6.02 28.08 -0.69
C TYR A 246 5.00 28.86 -1.51
N SER A 247 3.75 28.34 -1.61
CA SER A 247 2.66 29.03 -2.28
C SER A 247 2.29 30.35 -1.63
N GLN A 248 2.17 30.38 -0.30
CA GLN A 248 1.84 31.60 0.45
C GLN A 248 2.94 32.66 0.32
N LYS A 249 4.22 32.25 0.37
CA LYS A 249 5.39 33.11 0.15
C LYS A 249 5.34 33.75 -1.24
N HIS A 250 5.05 32.97 -2.28
CA HIS A 250 4.93 33.47 -3.64
C HIS A 250 3.77 34.45 -3.82
N GLU A 251 2.62 34.16 -3.22
CA GLU A 251 1.47 35.08 -3.23
C GLU A 251 1.79 36.40 -2.51
N ALA A 252 2.45 36.34 -1.35
CA ALA A 252 2.87 37.52 -0.61
C ALA A 252 3.87 38.39 -1.40
N LEU A 253 4.88 37.76 -2.02
CA LEU A 253 5.85 38.46 -2.89
C LEU A 253 5.17 39.09 -4.11
N SER A 254 4.16 38.42 -4.67
CA SER A 254 3.38 38.94 -5.79
C SER A 254 2.63 40.21 -5.42
N ARG A 255 2.04 40.25 -4.22
CA ARG A 255 1.32 41.43 -3.70
C ARG A 255 2.24 42.59 -3.35
N SER A 256 3.47 42.33 -2.89
CA SER A 256 4.42 43.39 -2.51
C SER A 256 5.26 43.93 -3.66
N GLY A 257 5.26 43.27 -4.84
CA GLY A 257 6.09 43.65 -5.98
C GLY A 257 7.55 43.16 -5.91
N ASP A 258 7.92 42.42 -4.88
CA ASP A 258 9.29 41.93 -4.62
C ASP A 258 9.65 40.63 -5.39
N LEU A 259 8.75 40.12 -6.25
CA LEU A 259 8.98 38.91 -7.04
C LEU A 259 10.28 38.96 -7.87
N LEU A 260 10.67 40.13 -8.37
CA LEU A 260 11.82 40.25 -9.26
C LEU A 260 13.16 40.09 -8.56
N THR A 261 13.22 40.28 -7.23
CA THR A 261 14.48 40.30 -6.48
C THR A 261 14.59 39.21 -5.42
N LYS A 262 13.48 38.58 -5.01
CA LYS A 262 13.43 37.61 -3.90
C LYS A 262 12.76 36.29 -4.24
N LYS A 263 12.43 36.05 -5.52
CA LYS A 263 11.79 34.80 -5.95
C LYS A 263 12.77 33.65 -5.93
N GLU A 264 12.35 32.57 -5.27
CA GLU A 264 13.03 31.28 -5.23
C GLU A 264 12.21 30.28 -6.04
N ILE A 265 12.83 29.54 -6.96
CA ILE A 265 12.15 28.55 -7.78
C ILE A 265 12.47 27.16 -7.23
N ASN A 266 11.46 26.50 -6.67
CA ASN A 266 11.53 25.11 -6.31
C ASN A 266 10.41 24.37 -7.06
N PRO A 267 10.71 23.71 -8.20
CA PRO A 267 9.70 23.05 -9.01
C PRO A 267 8.93 22.01 -8.21
N SER A 268 9.60 21.20 -7.39
CA SER A 268 8.93 20.15 -6.61
C SER A 268 7.83 20.73 -5.70
N LEU A 269 8.13 21.77 -4.92
CA LEU A 269 7.14 22.41 -4.05
C LEU A 269 6.03 23.10 -4.85
N GLY A 270 6.37 23.71 -6.00
CA GLY A 270 5.38 24.34 -6.89
C GLY A 270 4.37 23.36 -7.48
N PHE A 271 4.82 22.18 -7.94
CA PHE A 271 3.95 21.14 -8.47
C PHE A 271 3.04 20.55 -7.38
N ILE A 272 3.56 20.31 -6.18
CA ILE A 272 2.75 19.83 -5.04
C ILE A 272 1.69 20.86 -4.66
N ALA A 273 2.08 22.13 -4.50
CA ALA A 273 1.16 23.20 -4.15
C ALA A 273 0.01 23.33 -5.16
N ARG A 274 0.33 23.24 -6.46
CA ARG A 274 -0.67 23.27 -7.54
C ARG A 274 -1.59 22.05 -7.49
N ALA A 275 -1.05 20.85 -7.26
CA ALA A 275 -1.84 19.64 -7.14
C ALA A 275 -2.83 19.74 -5.96
N MET A 276 -2.38 20.24 -4.80
CA MET A 276 -3.24 20.49 -3.65
C MET A 276 -4.35 21.52 -3.96
N GLN A 277 -4.01 22.65 -4.58
CA GLN A 277 -4.97 23.71 -4.93
C GLN A 277 -6.04 23.26 -5.93
N ASN A 278 -5.67 22.41 -6.88
CA ASN A 278 -6.58 21.89 -7.90
C ASN A 278 -7.31 20.61 -7.46
N SER A 279 -7.10 20.16 -6.21
CA SER A 279 -7.62 18.88 -5.70
C SER A 279 -7.27 17.70 -6.63
N ALA A 280 -6.08 17.75 -7.23
CA ALA A 280 -5.57 16.67 -8.07
C ALA A 280 -5.36 15.40 -7.23
N PRO A 281 -5.66 14.21 -7.78
CA PRO A 281 -5.40 12.95 -7.11
C PRO A 281 -3.94 12.76 -6.71
N PHE A 282 -3.71 12.34 -5.47
CA PHE A 282 -2.45 11.78 -5.00
C PHE A 282 -2.59 10.26 -4.94
N LEU A 283 -1.79 9.51 -5.72
CA LEU A 283 -1.73 8.06 -5.64
C LEU A 283 -0.67 7.63 -4.63
N ILE A 284 -1.00 6.69 -3.76
CA ILE A 284 -0.04 6.04 -2.87
C ILE A 284 -0.28 4.54 -2.81
N GLU A 285 0.79 3.77 -2.68
CA GLU A 285 0.74 2.32 -2.53
C GLU A 285 0.69 1.94 -1.04
N SER A 286 -0.17 0.98 -0.69
CA SER A 286 -0.27 0.42 0.66
C SER A 286 0.31 -0.99 0.73
N GLU A 287 0.88 -1.35 1.88
CA GLU A 287 1.34 -2.73 2.14
C GLU A 287 0.25 -3.58 2.82
N ASP A 288 -0.59 -2.95 3.65
CA ASP A 288 -1.71 -3.56 4.37
C ASP A 288 -2.82 -2.53 4.64
N GLU A 289 -3.89 -2.94 5.31
CA GLU A 289 -5.00 -2.07 5.66
C GLU A 289 -4.61 -0.95 6.65
N GLN A 290 -3.60 -1.14 7.50
CA GLN A 290 -3.10 -0.09 8.39
C GLN A 290 -2.38 1.00 7.59
N TYR A 291 -1.67 0.66 6.51
CA TYR A 291 -1.08 1.65 5.59
C TYR A 291 -2.14 2.46 4.83
N VAL A 292 -3.29 1.87 4.50
CA VAL A 292 -4.44 2.62 3.96
C VAL A 292 -4.89 3.69 4.96
N LEU A 293 -5.03 3.33 6.24
CA LEU A 293 -5.43 4.25 7.30
C LEU A 293 -4.36 5.32 7.58
N ARG A 294 -3.07 4.97 7.57
CA ARG A 294 -1.95 5.93 7.69
C ARG A 294 -1.98 6.96 6.56
N ALA A 295 -2.19 6.51 5.33
CA ALA A 295 -2.30 7.40 4.19
C ALA A 295 -3.53 8.31 4.28
N ALA A 296 -4.68 7.76 4.72
CA ALA A 296 -5.89 8.54 4.95
C ALA A 296 -5.70 9.61 6.03
N ASN A 297 -4.97 9.31 7.12
CA ASN A 297 -4.64 10.30 8.16
C ASN A 297 -3.83 11.47 7.61
N ILE A 298 -2.85 11.22 6.74
CA ILE A 298 -2.09 12.27 6.06
C ILE A 298 -3.00 13.06 5.10
N ALA A 299 -3.85 12.37 4.33
CA ALA A 299 -4.78 13.02 3.42
C ALA A 299 -5.77 13.93 4.18
N ASN A 300 -6.26 13.51 5.33
CA ASN A 300 -7.14 14.31 6.19
C ASN A 300 -6.41 15.55 6.74
N GLU A 301 -5.15 15.41 7.18
CA GLU A 301 -4.35 16.54 7.69
C GLU A 301 -4.18 17.65 6.65
N PHE A 302 -4.03 17.30 5.37
CA PHE A 302 -3.79 18.27 4.28
C PHE A 302 -4.95 18.45 3.30
N SER A 303 -6.10 17.82 3.57
CA SER A 303 -7.28 17.80 2.68
C SER A 303 -6.97 17.32 1.25
N LEU A 304 -6.23 16.21 1.13
CA LEU A 304 -5.81 15.66 -0.16
C LEU A 304 -6.90 14.77 -0.77
N ASN A 305 -7.04 14.81 -2.10
CA ASN A 305 -7.78 13.82 -2.87
C ASN A 305 -6.91 12.56 -2.99
N LEU A 306 -7.09 11.57 -2.13
CA LEU A 306 -6.22 10.40 -2.05
C LEU A 306 -6.79 9.19 -2.80
N TRP A 307 -5.96 8.64 -3.68
CA TRP A 307 -6.18 7.33 -4.31
C TRP A 307 -5.15 6.35 -3.73
N VAL A 308 -5.61 5.18 -3.29
CA VAL A 308 -4.76 4.16 -2.69
C VAL A 308 -4.72 2.95 -3.59
N ILE A 309 -3.52 2.50 -3.94
CA ILE A 309 -3.27 1.21 -4.57
C ILE A 309 -3.25 0.19 -3.42
N GLY A 310 -4.32 -0.60 -3.34
CA GLY A 310 -4.53 -1.59 -2.29
C GLY A 310 -3.53 -2.74 -2.34
N SER A 311 -3.41 -3.46 -1.23
CA SER A 311 -2.53 -4.62 -1.08
C SER A 311 -3.25 -5.96 -1.08
N GLY A 312 -4.58 -5.96 -1.12
CA GLY A 312 -5.39 -7.17 -0.98
C GLY A 312 -5.77 -7.49 0.48
N HIS A 313 -5.40 -6.64 1.43
CA HIS A 313 -5.65 -6.79 2.86
C HIS A 313 -6.86 -5.99 3.36
N GLU A 314 -7.50 -5.20 2.51
CA GLU A 314 -8.52 -4.22 2.89
C GLU A 314 -9.72 -4.86 3.62
N TYR A 315 -10.05 -6.11 3.30
CA TYR A 315 -11.10 -6.89 3.96
C TYR A 315 -10.92 -7.00 5.49
N ARG A 316 -9.68 -6.92 6.00
CA ARG A 316 -9.38 -7.05 7.43
C ARG A 316 -9.98 -5.90 8.25
N ARG A 317 -10.20 -4.74 7.63
CA ARG A 317 -10.77 -3.52 8.24
C ARG A 317 -11.66 -2.75 7.25
N SER A 318 -12.52 -3.47 6.53
CA SER A 318 -13.33 -2.91 5.44
C SER A 318 -14.20 -1.72 5.86
N GLU A 319 -14.79 -1.76 7.06
CA GLU A 319 -15.56 -0.64 7.62
C GLU A 319 -14.69 0.62 7.80
N GLN A 320 -13.48 0.48 8.33
CA GLN A 320 -12.56 1.60 8.52
C GLN A 320 -12.02 2.13 7.18
N VAL A 321 -11.74 1.23 6.23
CA VAL A 321 -11.37 1.61 4.85
C VAL A 321 -12.49 2.42 4.19
N LYS A 322 -13.76 2.02 4.35
CA LYS A 322 -14.91 2.80 3.89
C LYS A 322 -14.97 4.18 4.54
N ASN A 323 -14.86 4.23 5.87
CA ASN A 323 -14.95 5.47 6.65
C ASN A 323 -13.79 6.45 6.37
N SER A 324 -12.67 5.95 5.86
CA SER A 324 -11.52 6.77 5.45
C SER A 324 -11.79 7.65 4.23
N GLY A 325 -12.78 7.30 3.39
CA GLY A 325 -13.16 8.07 2.19
C GLY A 325 -12.16 8.00 1.03
N VAL A 326 -11.13 7.14 1.10
CA VAL A 326 -10.14 6.99 0.03
C VAL A 326 -10.75 6.35 -1.23
N SER A 327 -10.21 6.70 -2.40
CA SER A 327 -10.53 5.96 -3.63
C SER A 327 -9.58 4.77 -3.78
N LEU A 328 -10.11 3.57 -3.98
CA LEU A 328 -9.30 2.36 -4.08
C LEU A 328 -9.03 1.95 -5.54
N ILE A 329 -7.77 1.64 -5.83
CA ILE A 329 -7.33 0.83 -6.96
C ILE A 329 -6.93 -0.52 -6.38
N LEU A 330 -7.67 -1.58 -6.69
CA LEU A 330 -7.52 -2.89 -6.09
C LEU A 330 -6.81 -3.85 -7.05
N PRO A 331 -5.55 -4.24 -6.78
CA PRO A 331 -4.89 -5.30 -7.52
C PRO A 331 -5.60 -6.64 -7.29
N ILE A 332 -5.78 -7.41 -8.35
CA ILE A 332 -6.21 -8.83 -8.27
C ILE A 332 -5.01 -9.76 -8.33
N ASN A 333 -3.98 -9.43 -7.55
CA ASN A 333 -2.79 -10.26 -7.35
C ASN A 333 -2.92 -10.99 -6.02
N PHE A 334 -3.51 -12.18 -6.05
CA PHE A 334 -3.70 -12.98 -4.84
C PHE A 334 -2.41 -13.72 -4.45
N PRO A 335 -2.19 -13.96 -3.14
CA PRO A 335 -1.04 -14.69 -2.65
C PRO A 335 -0.91 -16.08 -3.27
N ASP A 336 0.34 -16.51 -3.48
CA ASP A 336 0.65 -17.84 -3.97
C ASP A 336 0.15 -18.94 -3.03
N LYS A 337 -0.08 -20.12 -3.61
CA LYS A 337 -0.50 -21.31 -2.87
C LYS A 337 0.56 -21.69 -1.80
N PRO A 338 0.21 -21.74 -0.50
CA PRO A 338 1.16 -22.09 0.54
C PRO A 338 1.69 -23.52 0.42
N GLU A 339 2.96 -23.73 0.78
CA GLU A 339 3.60 -25.05 0.75
C GLU A 339 3.21 -25.89 1.99
N VAL A 340 2.15 -26.69 1.88
CA VAL A 340 1.61 -27.48 3.00
C VAL A 340 1.64 -29.00 2.77
N GLN A 341 2.36 -29.47 1.75
CA GLN A 341 2.37 -30.89 1.37
C GLN A 341 3.01 -31.79 2.43
N LYS A 342 3.92 -31.23 3.24
CA LYS A 342 4.53 -31.91 4.38
C LYS A 342 4.13 -31.21 5.68
N PRO A 343 3.84 -31.96 6.77
CA PRO A 343 3.52 -31.37 8.06
C PRO A 343 4.56 -30.36 8.55
N GLU A 344 5.86 -30.63 8.34
CA GLU A 344 6.95 -29.75 8.79
C GLU A 344 6.97 -28.41 8.04
N GLN A 345 6.59 -28.41 6.75
CA GLN A 345 6.48 -27.17 5.98
C GLN A 345 5.33 -26.30 6.49
N SER A 346 4.21 -26.93 6.86
CA SER A 346 3.05 -26.23 7.40
C SER A 346 3.31 -25.52 8.73
N LEU A 347 4.27 -25.99 9.53
CA LEU A 347 4.65 -25.36 10.81
C LEU A 347 5.30 -23.99 10.63
N ASN A 348 5.89 -23.71 9.46
CA ASN A 348 6.54 -22.43 9.15
C ASN A 348 5.58 -21.39 8.57
N ILE A 349 4.31 -21.76 8.35
CA ILE A 349 3.29 -20.87 7.78
C ILE A 349 2.37 -20.45 8.93
N SER A 350 2.19 -19.15 9.14
CA SER A 350 1.31 -18.61 10.18
C SER A 350 -0.17 -18.83 9.84
N LEU A 351 -1.07 -18.74 10.82
CA LEU A 351 -2.51 -18.71 10.56
C LEU A 351 -2.88 -17.44 9.79
N GLU A 352 -2.20 -16.33 10.04
CA GLU A 352 -2.38 -15.09 9.28
C GLU A 352 -2.18 -15.31 7.76
N ASP A 353 -1.09 -15.96 7.37
CA ASP A 353 -0.77 -16.25 5.96
C ASP A 353 -1.80 -17.19 5.34
N LEU A 354 -2.20 -18.24 6.07
CA LEU A 354 -3.23 -19.19 5.63
C LEU A 354 -4.58 -18.49 5.42
N ARG A 355 -4.99 -17.64 6.37
CA ARG A 355 -6.21 -16.84 6.27
C ARG A 355 -6.13 -15.86 5.11
N HIS A 356 -5.00 -15.17 4.94
CA HIS A 356 -4.82 -14.24 3.83
C HIS A 356 -4.89 -14.94 2.47
N TRP A 357 -4.24 -16.12 2.33
CA TRP A 357 -4.39 -16.93 1.13
C TRP A 357 -5.84 -17.28 0.81
N TYR A 358 -6.60 -17.67 1.83
CA TYR A 358 -7.99 -18.08 1.64
C TYR A 358 -8.94 -16.89 1.38
N LEU A 359 -8.77 -15.76 2.08
CA LEU A 359 -9.69 -14.63 2.09
C LEU A 359 -9.36 -13.53 1.06
N ALA A 360 -8.11 -13.39 0.62
CA ALA A 360 -7.74 -12.36 -0.36
C ALA A 360 -8.58 -12.41 -1.66
N PRO A 361 -8.92 -13.60 -2.21
CA PRO A 361 -9.87 -13.70 -3.31
C PRO A 361 -11.28 -13.14 -3.05
N GLU A 362 -11.74 -13.14 -1.79
CA GLU A 362 -13.05 -12.61 -1.39
C GLU A 362 -13.01 -11.10 -1.14
N ASN A 363 -11.83 -10.50 -1.00
CA ASN A 363 -11.66 -9.08 -0.71
C ASN A 363 -12.49 -8.18 -1.64
N PRO A 364 -12.46 -8.32 -2.99
CA PRO A 364 -13.30 -7.50 -3.86
C PRO A 364 -14.81 -7.64 -3.56
N ALA A 365 -15.27 -8.85 -3.23
CA ALA A 365 -16.69 -9.11 -2.93
C ALA A 365 -17.10 -8.46 -1.60
N LEU A 366 -16.26 -8.59 -0.57
CA LEU A 366 -16.47 -8.00 0.75
C LEU A 366 -16.48 -6.47 0.70
N LEU A 367 -15.60 -5.86 -0.09
CA LEU A 367 -15.60 -4.41 -0.30
C LEU A 367 -16.88 -3.94 -1.01
N VAL A 368 -17.38 -4.69 -2.00
CA VAL A 368 -18.67 -4.41 -2.66
C VAL A 368 -19.84 -4.50 -1.68
N SER A 369 -19.88 -5.52 -0.81
CA SER A 369 -20.95 -5.64 0.19
C SER A 369 -20.97 -4.50 1.21
N GLU A 370 -19.79 -3.91 1.50
CA GLU A 370 -19.67 -2.70 2.31
C GLU A 370 -20.02 -1.41 1.55
N GLY A 371 -20.28 -1.49 0.24
CA GLY A 371 -20.60 -0.34 -0.60
C GLY A 371 -19.38 0.47 -1.03
N ILE A 372 -18.18 -0.12 -1.01
CA ILE A 372 -16.95 0.50 -1.47
C ILE A 372 -16.79 0.27 -2.97
N SER A 373 -16.66 1.35 -3.74
CA SER A 373 -16.33 1.29 -5.17
C SER A 373 -14.81 1.30 -5.39
N PHE A 374 -14.32 0.45 -6.28
CA PHE A 374 -12.89 0.39 -6.64
C PHE A 374 -12.68 0.17 -8.14
N SER A 375 -11.52 0.59 -8.64
CA SER A 375 -11.00 0.11 -9.92
C SER A 375 -10.22 -1.18 -9.71
N LEU A 376 -10.26 -2.11 -10.66
CA LEU A 376 -9.41 -3.30 -10.65
C LEU A 376 -8.11 -3.04 -11.43
N SER A 377 -7.00 -3.65 -11.00
CA SER A 377 -5.68 -3.47 -11.60
C SER A 377 -4.92 -4.79 -11.78
N SER A 378 -4.09 -4.86 -12.83
CA SER A 378 -3.13 -5.95 -13.04
C SER A 378 -1.81 -5.76 -12.27
N HIS A 379 -1.69 -4.70 -11.48
CA HIS A 379 -0.50 -4.42 -10.68
C HIS A 379 -0.08 -5.63 -9.83
N GLY A 380 1.23 -5.91 -9.78
CA GLY A 380 1.81 -7.06 -9.07
C GLY A 380 1.71 -8.40 -9.79
N ILE A 381 0.99 -8.51 -10.91
CA ILE A 381 0.88 -9.77 -11.66
C ILE A 381 2.09 -9.97 -12.57
N ASP A 382 2.88 -11.01 -12.28
CA ASP A 382 4.07 -11.35 -13.08
C ASP A 382 3.74 -12.09 -14.39
N LYS A 383 2.65 -12.87 -14.40
CA LYS A 383 2.23 -13.70 -15.55
C LYS A 383 0.91 -13.20 -16.10
N PRO A 384 0.83 -12.75 -17.37
CA PRO A 384 -0.38 -12.14 -17.91
C PRO A 384 -1.61 -13.07 -17.84
N ASP A 385 -1.40 -14.37 -18.03
CA ASP A 385 -2.46 -15.39 -17.94
C ASP A 385 -3.13 -15.45 -16.55
N ASN A 386 -2.43 -15.00 -15.49
CA ASN A 386 -3.00 -14.97 -14.14
C ASN A 386 -4.06 -13.88 -13.96
N PHE A 387 -4.09 -12.84 -14.80
CA PHE A 387 -5.05 -11.75 -14.62
C PHE A 387 -6.49 -12.22 -14.80
N LEU A 388 -6.83 -12.84 -15.93
CA LEU A 388 -8.17 -13.38 -16.15
C LEU A 388 -8.48 -14.54 -15.19
N LYS A 389 -7.48 -15.37 -14.86
CA LYS A 389 -7.62 -16.42 -13.86
C LYS A 389 -8.04 -15.83 -12.50
N ASN A 390 -7.35 -14.80 -12.02
CA ASN A 390 -7.64 -14.17 -10.74
C ASN A 390 -8.97 -13.41 -10.77
N LEU A 391 -9.32 -12.78 -11.89
CA LEU A 391 -10.65 -12.17 -12.06
C LEU A 391 -11.78 -13.19 -11.92
N ARG A 392 -11.63 -14.38 -12.52
CA ARG A 392 -12.57 -15.50 -12.39
C ARG A 392 -12.60 -16.08 -10.99
N VAL A 393 -11.45 -16.20 -10.35
CA VAL A 393 -11.34 -16.61 -8.94
C VAL A 393 -12.08 -15.61 -8.04
N ALA A 394 -11.91 -14.31 -8.23
CA ALA A 394 -12.67 -13.31 -7.46
C ALA A 394 -14.18 -13.45 -7.69
N ALA A 395 -14.61 -13.67 -8.94
CA ALA A 395 -16.02 -13.85 -9.28
C ALA A 395 -16.61 -15.14 -8.67
N SER A 396 -15.88 -16.25 -8.71
CA SER A 396 -16.30 -17.51 -8.06
C SER A 396 -16.29 -17.42 -6.54
N ARG A 397 -15.53 -16.47 -5.99
CA ARG A 397 -15.47 -16.09 -4.57
C ARG A 397 -16.41 -14.94 -4.20
N GLY A 398 -17.41 -14.67 -5.03
CA GLY A 398 -18.56 -13.83 -4.70
C GLY A 398 -18.56 -12.43 -5.30
N LEU A 399 -17.50 -12.01 -6.02
CA LEU A 399 -17.50 -10.72 -6.70
C LEU A 399 -18.56 -10.73 -7.83
N PRO A 400 -19.58 -9.85 -7.80
CA PRO A 400 -20.55 -9.82 -8.89
C PRO A 400 -19.88 -9.49 -10.23
N LYS A 401 -20.14 -10.31 -11.27
CA LYS A 401 -19.57 -10.14 -12.63
C LYS A 401 -19.73 -8.72 -13.17
N GLU A 402 -20.87 -8.08 -12.91
CA GLU A 402 -21.12 -6.68 -13.28
C GLU A 402 -20.16 -5.71 -12.58
N LYS A 403 -19.94 -5.87 -11.28
CA LYS A 403 -19.01 -5.04 -10.50
C LYS A 403 -17.56 -5.26 -10.89
N ALA A 404 -17.19 -6.49 -11.24
CA ALA A 404 -15.89 -6.80 -11.82
C ALA A 404 -15.66 -6.03 -13.13
N LEU A 405 -16.63 -6.06 -14.06
CA LEU A 405 -16.55 -5.31 -15.31
C LEU A 405 -16.57 -3.80 -15.09
N GLU A 406 -17.38 -3.31 -14.15
CA GLU A 406 -17.46 -1.89 -13.78
C GLU A 406 -16.10 -1.37 -13.26
N GLY A 407 -15.42 -2.15 -12.42
CA GLY A 407 -14.08 -1.87 -11.89
C GLY A 407 -12.98 -1.88 -12.96
N LEU A 408 -13.19 -2.55 -14.10
CA LEU A 408 -12.23 -2.57 -15.22
C LEU A 408 -12.54 -1.55 -16.32
N THR A 409 -13.73 -0.94 -16.32
CA THR A 409 -14.20 -0.11 -17.44
C THR A 409 -14.71 1.26 -16.98
N VAL A 410 -15.90 1.34 -16.38
CA VAL A 410 -16.60 2.60 -16.10
C VAL A 410 -15.92 3.39 -14.97
N ILE A 411 -15.60 2.74 -13.85
CA ILE A 411 -14.97 3.39 -12.69
C ILE A 411 -13.61 4.00 -13.06
N PRO A 412 -12.65 3.25 -13.65
CA PRO A 412 -11.36 3.81 -14.02
C PRO A 412 -11.50 4.91 -15.08
N ALA A 413 -12.40 4.77 -16.06
CA ALA A 413 -12.63 5.84 -17.05
C ALA A 413 -13.07 7.15 -16.40
N THR A 414 -14.02 7.07 -15.46
CA THR A 414 -14.55 8.23 -14.74
C THR A 414 -13.50 8.86 -13.84
N LYS A 415 -12.76 8.06 -13.06
CA LYS A 415 -11.72 8.55 -12.15
C LYS A 415 -10.59 9.24 -12.91
N LEU A 416 -10.19 8.70 -14.06
CA LEU A 416 -9.14 9.26 -14.91
C LEU A 416 -9.61 10.41 -15.82
N GLY A 417 -10.92 10.74 -15.82
CA GLY A 417 -11.50 11.81 -16.65
C GLY A 417 -11.53 11.49 -18.15
N ILE A 418 -11.61 10.21 -18.51
CA ILE A 418 -11.61 9.72 -19.91
C ILE A 418 -12.91 8.98 -20.27
N ASP A 419 -13.94 9.04 -19.45
CA ASP A 419 -15.26 8.43 -19.63
C ASP A 419 -15.99 8.90 -20.88
N HIS A 420 -15.68 10.11 -21.36
CA HIS A 420 -16.16 10.61 -22.66
C HIS A 420 -15.56 9.87 -23.86
N LEU A 421 -14.45 9.14 -23.68
CA LEU A 421 -13.76 8.37 -24.73
C LEU A 421 -13.79 6.85 -24.51
N TYR A 422 -13.75 6.38 -23.25
CA TYR A 422 -13.62 4.97 -22.89
C TYR A 422 -14.64 4.57 -21.80
N GLY A 423 -14.63 3.29 -21.42
CA GLY A 423 -15.45 2.74 -20.33
C GLY A 423 -16.80 2.14 -20.75
N SER A 424 -17.26 2.40 -21.98
CA SER A 424 -18.46 1.78 -22.57
C SER A 424 -18.37 1.79 -24.09
N LEU A 425 -19.22 0.96 -24.74
CA LEU A 425 -19.42 0.94 -26.18
C LEU A 425 -20.66 1.76 -26.53
N GLU A 426 -20.46 3.06 -26.71
CA GLU A 426 -21.51 4.02 -27.03
C GLU A 426 -21.08 4.90 -28.20
N LYS A 427 -22.05 5.39 -28.98
CA LYS A 427 -21.79 6.25 -30.14
C LYS A 427 -20.94 7.47 -29.74
N GLY A 428 -19.89 7.72 -30.51
CA GLY A 428 -18.96 8.84 -30.32
C GLY A 428 -17.76 8.53 -29.42
N LYS A 429 -17.78 7.41 -28.67
CA LYS A 429 -16.62 6.96 -27.89
C LYS A 429 -15.55 6.32 -28.78
N SER A 430 -14.35 6.17 -28.25
CA SER A 430 -13.26 5.49 -28.95
C SER A 430 -13.61 4.01 -29.17
N ALA A 431 -13.20 3.46 -30.31
CA ALA A 431 -13.30 2.04 -30.63
C ALA A 431 -12.24 1.24 -29.85
N GLY A 432 -12.42 1.18 -28.53
CA GLY A 432 -11.61 0.41 -27.57
C GLY A 432 -12.41 -0.77 -27.00
N PHE A 433 -12.19 -1.98 -27.50
CA PHE A 433 -12.96 -3.17 -27.12
C PHE A 433 -12.14 -4.46 -27.22
N ILE A 434 -12.64 -5.51 -26.57
CA ILE A 434 -12.07 -6.87 -26.67
C ILE A 434 -13.08 -7.82 -27.30
N ILE A 435 -12.57 -8.78 -28.06
CA ILE A 435 -13.36 -9.88 -28.63
C ILE A 435 -12.93 -11.17 -27.95
N THR A 436 -13.90 -11.90 -27.39
CA THR A 436 -13.70 -13.17 -26.72
C THR A 436 -14.48 -14.30 -27.42
N ASN A 437 -14.01 -15.53 -27.27
CA ASN A 437 -14.69 -16.73 -27.79
C ASN A 437 -15.90 -17.18 -26.94
N GLY A 438 -16.27 -16.44 -25.89
CA GLY A 438 -17.33 -16.79 -24.94
C GLY A 438 -17.52 -15.72 -23.86
N ASP A 439 -18.23 -16.03 -22.78
CA ASP A 439 -18.34 -15.15 -21.61
C ASP A 439 -16.99 -15.09 -20.90
N ILE A 440 -16.47 -13.89 -20.64
CA ILE A 440 -15.13 -13.71 -20.08
C ILE A 440 -14.91 -14.40 -18.73
N PHE A 441 -15.99 -14.68 -17.98
CA PHE A 441 -15.94 -15.36 -16.69
C PHE A 441 -15.97 -16.89 -16.79
N ASP A 442 -16.12 -17.46 -17.98
CA ASP A 442 -16.04 -18.91 -18.19
C ASP A 442 -14.57 -19.37 -18.29
N ASP A 443 -14.24 -20.52 -17.70
CA ASP A 443 -12.86 -20.99 -17.53
C ASP A 443 -12.09 -21.18 -18.85
N GLU A 444 -12.78 -21.61 -19.91
CA GLU A 444 -12.20 -21.86 -21.24
C GLU A 444 -12.18 -20.62 -22.15
N THR A 445 -12.78 -19.50 -21.71
CA THR A 445 -12.85 -18.29 -22.51
C THR A 445 -11.47 -17.64 -22.62
N LYS A 446 -11.14 -17.11 -23.79
CA LYS A 446 -9.93 -16.37 -24.08
C LYS A 446 -10.24 -15.07 -24.81
N ILE A 447 -9.34 -14.11 -24.65
CA ILE A 447 -9.32 -12.90 -25.46
C ILE A 447 -8.63 -13.25 -26.78
N GLU A 448 -9.37 -13.17 -27.88
CA GLU A 448 -8.85 -13.45 -29.22
C GLU A 448 -8.26 -12.18 -29.84
N GLU A 449 -8.95 -11.05 -29.67
CA GLU A 449 -8.54 -9.77 -30.23
C GLU A 449 -8.78 -8.62 -29.25
N VAL A 450 -7.92 -7.61 -29.34
CA VAL A 450 -8.08 -6.31 -28.69
C VAL A 450 -8.01 -5.22 -29.73
N TRP A 451 -9.03 -4.37 -29.74
CA TRP A 451 -9.13 -3.22 -30.62
C TRP A 451 -8.85 -1.97 -29.79
N VAL A 452 -7.88 -1.16 -30.21
CA VAL A 452 -7.49 0.08 -29.52
C VAL A 452 -7.59 1.25 -30.49
N ALA A 453 -8.53 2.16 -30.23
CA ALA A 453 -8.83 3.28 -31.12
C ALA A 453 -9.04 2.85 -32.59
N GLY A 454 -9.73 1.71 -32.79
CA GLY A 454 -10.04 1.14 -34.10
C GLY A 454 -8.93 0.34 -34.77
N LYS A 455 -7.75 0.20 -34.13
CA LYS A 455 -6.68 -0.67 -34.63
C LYS A 455 -6.78 -2.06 -34.02
N GLN A 456 -6.69 -3.09 -34.85
CA GLN A 456 -6.75 -4.49 -34.44
C GLN A 456 -5.40 -4.96 -33.87
N HIS A 457 -5.46 -5.67 -32.74
CA HIS A 457 -4.35 -6.43 -32.17
C HIS A 457 -4.81 -7.86 -31.89
N LYS A 458 -4.27 -8.84 -32.61
CA LYS A 458 -4.57 -10.26 -32.41
C LYS A 458 -3.75 -10.82 -31.24
N ILE A 459 -4.39 -11.54 -30.33
CA ILE A 459 -3.76 -12.14 -29.14
C ILE A 459 -3.54 -13.64 -29.36
N GLU A 460 -4.58 -14.36 -29.79
CA GLU A 460 -4.42 -15.72 -30.32
C GLU A 460 -4.40 -15.68 -31.85
N ASP A 461 -3.39 -16.30 -32.46
CA ASP A 461 -3.43 -16.59 -33.89
C ASP A 461 -4.41 -17.77 -34.10
N THR A 462 -5.59 -17.46 -34.61
CA THR A 462 -6.70 -18.40 -34.77
C THR A 462 -6.50 -19.38 -35.93
N ASP A 463 -5.45 -19.21 -36.76
CA ASP A 463 -5.16 -20.11 -37.87
C ASP A 463 -4.40 -21.37 -37.38
N ARG A 464 -5.11 -22.24 -36.65
CA ARG A 464 -4.63 -23.55 -36.19
C ARG A 464 -4.90 -24.68 -37.18
N THR A 465 -5.12 -24.35 -38.46
CA THR A 465 -5.38 -25.32 -39.55
C THR A 465 -4.37 -26.48 -39.56
N LEU A 466 -3.10 -26.19 -39.27
CA LEU A 466 -2.03 -27.19 -39.23
C LEU A 466 -2.03 -28.14 -38.02
N LYS A 467 -2.71 -27.81 -36.91
CA LYS A 467 -2.63 -28.61 -35.67
C LYS A 467 -3.20 -30.01 -35.90
N GLY A 468 -2.44 -31.04 -35.55
CA GLY A 468 -2.83 -32.45 -35.63
C GLY A 468 -1.71 -33.35 -36.15
N LYS A 469 -2.04 -34.63 -36.31
CA LYS A 469 -1.18 -35.64 -36.94
C LYS A 469 -1.54 -35.77 -38.41
N TRP A 470 -0.54 -35.80 -39.27
CA TRP A 470 -0.69 -35.89 -40.72
C TRP A 470 0.10 -37.06 -41.25
N LEU A 471 -0.55 -37.99 -41.94
CA LEU A 471 0.12 -39.12 -42.54
C LEU A 471 0.71 -38.70 -43.89
N THR A 472 2.03 -38.77 -44.02
CA THR A 472 2.72 -38.38 -45.24
C THR A 472 2.78 -39.52 -46.25
N SER A 473 2.64 -39.19 -47.54
CA SER A 473 2.77 -40.12 -48.66
C SER A 473 3.55 -39.47 -49.81
N GLY A 474 4.30 -40.29 -50.55
CA GLY A 474 5.13 -39.84 -51.66
C GLY A 474 6.48 -39.23 -51.23
N GLY A 475 7.49 -39.42 -52.07
CA GLY A 475 8.82 -38.84 -51.88
C GLY A 475 9.66 -39.52 -50.79
N SER A 476 10.67 -38.82 -50.28
CA SER A 476 11.62 -39.37 -49.28
C SER A 476 11.08 -39.39 -47.84
N ILE A 477 9.88 -38.85 -47.59
CA ILE A 477 9.21 -38.84 -46.28
C ILE A 477 7.92 -39.67 -46.33
N GLU A 478 7.93 -40.81 -47.01
CA GLU A 478 6.76 -41.67 -47.13
C GLU A 478 6.47 -42.44 -45.81
N ASN A 479 5.20 -42.63 -45.48
CA ASN A 479 4.73 -43.46 -44.35
C ASN A 479 5.19 -42.99 -42.95
N VAL A 480 5.46 -41.70 -42.77
CA VAL A 480 5.73 -41.11 -41.45
C VAL A 480 4.60 -40.19 -41.01
N ILE A 481 4.49 -39.98 -39.70
CA ILE A 481 3.50 -39.08 -39.13
C ILE A 481 4.16 -37.72 -38.92
N LEU A 482 3.66 -36.71 -39.62
CA LEU A 482 3.98 -35.31 -39.37
C LEU A 482 3.06 -34.81 -38.24
N ALA A 483 3.57 -34.78 -37.02
CA ALA A 483 2.85 -34.28 -35.86
C ALA A 483 3.14 -32.77 -35.68
N ILE A 484 2.10 -31.94 -35.76
CA ILE A 484 2.21 -30.49 -35.64
C ILE A 484 1.39 -30.01 -34.45
N ASN A 485 2.03 -29.23 -33.58
CA ASN A 485 1.40 -28.60 -32.42
C ASN A 485 1.86 -27.14 -32.28
N TYR A 486 1.21 -26.41 -31.37
CA TYR A 486 1.55 -25.03 -31.05
C TYR A 486 1.99 -24.97 -29.59
N ARG A 487 3.16 -24.38 -29.33
CA ARG A 487 3.62 -24.07 -27.98
C ARG A 487 4.02 -22.60 -27.93
N ASN A 488 3.40 -21.83 -27.04
CA ASN A 488 3.60 -20.37 -26.93
C ASN A 488 3.38 -19.63 -28.27
N ASN A 489 2.31 -19.96 -29.01
CA ASN A 489 2.01 -19.45 -30.35
C ASN A 489 3.12 -19.65 -31.40
N ARG A 490 4.05 -20.59 -31.19
CA ARG A 490 5.03 -21.02 -32.18
C ARG A 490 4.73 -22.44 -32.65
N LEU A 491 4.85 -22.65 -33.96
CA LEU A 491 4.76 -23.97 -34.58
C LEU A 491 5.89 -24.86 -34.04
N GLN A 492 5.49 -26.05 -33.57
CA GLN A 492 6.39 -27.16 -33.27
C GLN A 492 5.95 -28.34 -34.11
N GLY A 493 6.92 -29.02 -34.72
CA GLY A 493 6.65 -30.13 -35.61
C GLY A 493 7.69 -31.20 -35.43
N GLU A 494 7.25 -32.44 -35.56
CA GLU A 494 8.13 -33.60 -35.59
C GLU A 494 7.62 -34.65 -36.58
N LEU A 495 8.56 -35.41 -37.15
CA LEU A 495 8.26 -36.63 -37.89
C LEU A 495 8.37 -37.79 -36.92
N GLN A 496 7.35 -38.64 -36.88
CA GLN A 496 7.25 -39.82 -36.04
C GLN A 496 7.11 -41.08 -36.91
N ASN A 497 7.53 -42.24 -36.38
CA ASN A 497 7.17 -43.53 -36.96
C ASN A 497 5.70 -43.88 -36.63
N ARG A 498 5.21 -45.03 -37.12
CA ARG A 498 3.84 -45.49 -36.82
C ARG A 498 3.60 -45.86 -35.35
N GLN A 499 4.65 -45.98 -34.54
CA GLN A 499 4.59 -46.21 -33.10
C GLN A 499 4.69 -44.90 -32.30
N GLU A 500 4.61 -43.75 -32.97
CA GLU A 500 4.71 -42.39 -32.39
C GLU A 500 6.08 -42.05 -31.79
N GLU A 501 7.13 -42.78 -32.15
CA GLU A 501 8.50 -42.43 -31.76
C GLU A 501 9.05 -41.34 -32.68
N THR A 502 9.61 -40.27 -32.09
CA THR A 502 10.19 -39.14 -32.82
C THR A 502 11.40 -39.58 -33.66
N LEU A 503 11.29 -39.44 -34.98
CA LEU A 503 12.36 -39.67 -35.95
C LEU A 503 13.16 -38.38 -36.26
N ALA A 504 12.50 -37.22 -36.26
CA ALA A 504 13.14 -35.93 -36.46
C ALA A 504 12.29 -34.79 -35.88
N LYS A 505 12.94 -33.81 -35.26
CA LYS A 505 12.30 -32.52 -34.92
C LYS A 505 12.50 -31.56 -36.08
N LEU A 506 11.44 -30.86 -36.47
CA LEU A 506 11.47 -29.95 -37.61
C LEU A 506 12.06 -28.59 -37.20
N GLU A 507 12.72 -27.95 -38.16
CA GLU A 507 13.30 -26.62 -38.04
C GLU A 507 12.67 -25.65 -39.05
N ASN A 508 12.87 -24.34 -38.87
CA ASN A 508 12.48 -23.29 -39.81
C ASN A 508 11.01 -23.35 -40.27
N MET A 509 10.11 -23.78 -39.38
CA MET A 509 8.69 -23.93 -39.69
C MET A 509 8.02 -22.58 -39.88
N LYS A 510 7.27 -22.41 -40.98
CA LYS A 510 6.46 -21.22 -41.27
C LYS A 510 5.14 -21.61 -41.91
N PHE A 511 4.07 -20.90 -41.55
CA PHE A 511 2.75 -21.02 -42.15
C PHE A 511 2.19 -19.64 -42.44
N GLU A 512 2.04 -19.31 -43.73
CA GLU A 512 1.55 -18.01 -44.18
C GLU A 512 0.70 -18.22 -45.44
N ASN A 513 -0.48 -17.58 -45.50
CA ASN A 513 -1.38 -17.61 -46.66
C ASN A 513 -1.70 -19.03 -47.18
N GLY A 514 -1.98 -19.98 -46.28
CA GLY A 514 -2.29 -21.37 -46.64
C GLY A 514 -1.09 -22.20 -47.09
N ARG A 515 0.15 -21.69 -46.98
CA ARG A 515 1.37 -22.40 -47.36
C ARG A 515 2.23 -22.74 -46.14
N PHE A 516 2.49 -24.02 -45.95
CA PHE A 516 3.35 -24.55 -44.91
C PHE A 516 4.76 -24.82 -45.47
N SER A 517 5.80 -24.48 -44.72
CA SER A 517 7.19 -24.85 -45.05
C SER A 517 7.98 -25.18 -43.80
N PHE A 518 8.95 -26.10 -43.93
CA PHE A 518 9.81 -26.56 -42.85
C PHE A 518 11.09 -27.21 -43.39
N SER A 519 12.08 -27.42 -42.52
CA SER A 519 13.30 -28.18 -42.82
C SER A 519 13.51 -29.33 -41.85
N ILE A 520 14.10 -30.41 -42.36
CA ILE A 520 14.53 -31.57 -41.57
C ILE A 520 16.05 -31.45 -41.33
N PRO A 521 16.55 -31.59 -40.09
CA PRO A 521 17.98 -31.50 -39.76
C PRO A 521 18.86 -32.55 -40.45
N ARG A 522 20.17 -32.26 -40.56
CA ARG A 522 21.16 -33.14 -41.24
C ARG A 522 21.57 -34.38 -40.45
N ASP A 523 21.41 -34.37 -39.13
CA ASP A 523 21.71 -35.46 -38.21
C ASP A 523 20.60 -36.52 -38.14
N THR A 524 19.60 -36.43 -38.99
CA THR A 524 18.49 -37.38 -39.10
C THR A 524 18.72 -38.41 -40.22
N VAL A 525 17.89 -39.46 -40.28
CA VAL A 525 17.93 -40.48 -41.35
C VAL A 525 17.77 -39.91 -42.76
N TRP A 526 17.28 -38.67 -42.87
CA TRP A 526 17.08 -37.95 -44.13
C TRP A 526 18.24 -37.05 -44.55
N SER A 527 19.29 -36.91 -43.71
CA SER A 527 20.52 -36.17 -44.01
C SER A 527 20.32 -34.71 -44.47
N GLY A 528 19.21 -34.07 -44.08
CA GLY A 528 18.90 -32.67 -44.38
C GLY A 528 17.96 -32.48 -45.57
N MET A 529 16.80 -31.87 -45.34
CA MET A 529 15.79 -31.64 -46.40
C MET A 529 15.02 -30.32 -46.17
N ARG A 530 14.49 -29.74 -47.25
CA ARG A 530 13.58 -28.59 -47.21
C ARG A 530 12.27 -28.93 -47.90
N LEU A 531 11.14 -28.63 -47.26
CA LEU A 531 9.82 -29.01 -47.75
C LEU A 531 8.86 -27.83 -47.69
N SER A 532 7.95 -27.74 -48.67
CA SER A 532 6.82 -26.81 -48.65
C SER A 532 5.58 -27.46 -49.24
N ALA A 533 4.42 -27.16 -48.68
CA ALA A 533 3.12 -27.60 -49.16
C ALA A 533 2.06 -26.50 -49.08
N THR A 534 1.09 -26.53 -49.99
CA THR A 534 -0.18 -25.82 -49.86
C THR A 534 -1.14 -26.68 -49.04
N VAL A 535 -1.85 -26.07 -48.10
CA VAL A 535 -2.77 -26.76 -47.18
C VAL A 535 -4.21 -26.37 -47.51
N SER A 536 -5.06 -27.36 -47.78
CA SER A 536 -6.50 -27.19 -48.05
C SER A 536 -7.25 -28.43 -47.61
N ASP A 537 -8.41 -28.28 -46.98
CA ASP A 537 -9.38 -29.36 -46.71
C ASP A 537 -8.80 -30.64 -46.09
N GLY A 538 -7.89 -30.50 -45.10
CA GLY A 538 -7.29 -31.65 -44.42
C GLY A 538 -6.21 -32.36 -45.23
N GLU A 539 -5.75 -31.78 -46.34
CA GLU A 539 -4.64 -32.26 -47.15
C GLU A 539 -3.51 -31.22 -47.25
N MET A 540 -2.29 -31.71 -47.34
CA MET A 540 -1.11 -30.95 -47.73
C MET A 540 -0.59 -31.48 -49.05
N LEU A 541 -0.38 -30.63 -50.04
CA LEU A 541 0.24 -30.99 -51.32
C LEU A 541 1.45 -30.12 -51.56
N GLY A 542 2.62 -30.76 -51.71
CA GLY A 542 3.89 -30.05 -51.68
C GLY A 542 5.00 -30.70 -52.47
N PHE A 543 6.15 -30.02 -52.45
CA PHE A 543 7.40 -30.52 -52.96
C PHE A 543 8.49 -30.36 -51.90
N GLY A 544 9.53 -31.17 -52.00
CA GLY A 544 10.71 -31.10 -51.15
C GLY A 544 11.98 -31.25 -51.96
N GLU A 545 13.07 -30.80 -51.37
CA GLU A 545 14.42 -30.84 -51.92
C GLU A 545 15.35 -31.54 -50.91
N THR A 546 16.07 -32.57 -51.35
CA THR A 546 17.08 -33.25 -50.53
C THR A 546 18.37 -32.44 -50.44
N ALA A 547 19.26 -32.76 -49.50
CA ALA A 547 20.59 -32.13 -49.41
C ALA A 547 21.45 -32.26 -50.68
N SER A 548 21.14 -33.23 -51.56
CA SER A 548 21.81 -33.42 -52.86
C SER A 548 21.16 -32.63 -54.01
N GLY A 549 20.12 -31.84 -53.74
CA GLY A 549 19.40 -31.02 -54.73
C GLY A 549 18.32 -31.76 -55.52
N ASN A 550 17.95 -32.99 -55.13
CA ASN A 550 16.91 -33.74 -55.81
C ASN A 550 15.52 -33.26 -55.35
N LEU A 551 14.65 -32.95 -56.31
CA LEU A 551 13.27 -32.56 -56.05
C LEU A 551 12.34 -33.77 -56.04
N PHE A 552 11.37 -33.79 -55.12
CA PHE A 552 10.31 -34.79 -55.05
C PHE A 552 8.99 -34.14 -54.63
N SER A 553 7.86 -34.71 -55.04
CA SER A 553 6.54 -34.33 -54.54
C SER A 553 6.17 -35.17 -53.32
N TRP A 554 5.41 -34.57 -52.40
CA TRP A 554 4.86 -35.25 -51.22
C TRP A 554 3.45 -34.74 -50.95
N LYS A 555 2.65 -35.61 -50.33
CA LYS A 555 1.32 -35.31 -49.83
C LYS A 555 1.29 -35.61 -48.33
N ALA A 556 0.42 -34.96 -47.57
CA ALA A 556 0.03 -35.44 -46.26
C ALA A 556 -1.47 -35.31 -46.05
N GLU A 557 -2.09 -36.30 -45.44
CA GLU A 557 -3.51 -36.30 -45.11
C GLU A 557 -3.68 -36.25 -43.60
N LYS A 558 -4.56 -35.37 -43.12
CA LYS A 558 -4.83 -35.22 -41.70
C LYS A 558 -5.46 -36.51 -41.17
N GLN A 559 -4.84 -37.12 -40.18
CA GLN A 559 -5.46 -38.26 -39.50
C GLN A 559 -6.65 -37.74 -38.71
N THR A 560 -7.83 -38.28 -38.97
CA THR A 560 -8.97 -38.17 -38.07
C THR A 560 -8.59 -38.88 -36.78
N GLU A 561 -8.28 -38.12 -35.73
CA GLU A 561 -8.30 -38.67 -34.38
C GLU A 561 -9.73 -39.15 -34.12
N GLU A 562 -9.94 -40.46 -33.91
CA GLU A 562 -11.04 -40.87 -33.05
C GLU A 562 -10.82 -40.15 -31.72
N PRO A 563 -11.86 -39.53 -31.14
CA PRO A 563 -11.71 -38.86 -29.86
C PRO A 563 -11.16 -39.88 -28.89
N SER A 564 -9.90 -39.72 -28.47
CA SER A 564 -9.46 -40.40 -27.28
C SER A 564 -10.38 -39.87 -26.19
N ASP A 565 -11.01 -40.80 -25.47
CA ASP A 565 -11.74 -40.51 -24.25
C ASP A 565 -10.74 -39.81 -23.31
N LYS A 566 -10.66 -38.48 -23.44
CA LYS A 566 -10.23 -37.63 -22.36
C LYS A 566 -11.26 -37.94 -21.30
N GLU A 567 -10.82 -38.64 -20.26
CA GLU A 567 -11.51 -38.63 -18.99
C GLU A 567 -12.01 -37.21 -18.77
N GLU A 568 -13.32 -37.05 -18.83
CA GLU A 568 -13.98 -35.87 -18.30
C GLU A 568 -13.43 -35.76 -16.88
N LYS A 569 -12.53 -34.80 -16.66
CA LYS A 569 -12.28 -34.34 -15.32
C LYS A 569 -13.64 -33.87 -14.85
N GLU A 570 -14.24 -34.64 -13.94
CA GLU A 570 -15.46 -34.24 -13.26
C GLU A 570 -15.37 -32.75 -12.96
N PRO A 571 -16.41 -31.95 -13.29
CA PRO A 571 -16.47 -30.57 -12.84
C PRO A 571 -16.22 -30.61 -11.34
N GLY A 572 -15.11 -30.03 -10.92
CA GLY A 572 -14.64 -30.15 -9.54
C GLY A 572 -15.80 -29.75 -8.65
N LYS A 573 -16.34 -30.71 -7.88
CA LYS A 573 -17.38 -30.46 -6.88
C LYS A 573 -17.00 -29.17 -6.19
N THR A 574 -17.85 -28.15 -6.34
CA THR A 574 -17.62 -26.82 -5.77
C THR A 574 -17.39 -27.05 -4.29
N ALA A 575 -16.12 -27.03 -3.87
CA ALA A 575 -15.78 -27.29 -2.49
C ALA A 575 -16.53 -26.25 -1.68
N LYS A 576 -17.33 -26.70 -0.72
CA LYS A 576 -18.09 -25.79 0.13
C LYS A 576 -17.11 -24.79 0.74
N LEU A 577 -17.32 -23.51 0.47
CA LEU A 577 -16.50 -22.44 1.03
C LEU A 577 -16.51 -22.58 2.56
N LEU A 578 -15.33 -22.51 3.16
CA LEU A 578 -15.18 -22.31 4.59
C LEU A 578 -15.82 -20.97 4.97
N ASP A 579 -16.64 -21.02 6.01
CA ASP A 579 -17.14 -19.85 6.70
C ASP A 579 -16.15 -19.56 7.84
N LEU A 580 -15.27 -18.57 7.62
CA LEU A 580 -14.27 -18.17 8.61
C LEU A 580 -14.78 -16.94 9.38
N PRO A 581 -14.62 -16.90 10.72
CA PRO A 581 -15.02 -15.74 11.49
C PRO A 581 -14.18 -14.51 11.09
N VAL A 582 -14.82 -13.34 11.15
CA VAL A 582 -14.11 -12.06 11.04
C VAL A 582 -13.36 -11.83 12.34
N LEU A 583 -12.04 -11.77 12.28
CA LEU A 583 -11.17 -11.62 13.45
C LEU A 583 -10.38 -10.31 13.36
N PHE A 584 -10.17 -9.69 14.52
CA PHE A 584 -9.39 -8.49 14.68
C PHE A 584 -8.25 -8.72 15.68
N PRO A 585 -6.98 -8.70 15.23
CA PRO A 585 -6.55 -8.86 13.84
C PRO A 585 -6.91 -10.22 13.23
N SER A 586 -6.86 -10.35 11.89
CA SER A 586 -7.20 -11.57 11.16
C SER A 586 -6.07 -12.62 11.19
N MET A 587 -5.69 -13.06 12.39
CA MET A 587 -4.55 -13.94 12.67
C MET A 587 -4.77 -14.78 13.94
N GLU A 588 -3.73 -15.45 14.43
CA GLU A 588 -3.75 -16.16 15.71
C GLU A 588 -4.21 -15.27 16.87
N TYR A 589 -5.09 -15.81 17.72
CA TYR A 589 -5.64 -15.11 18.89
C TYR A 589 -6.42 -13.83 18.56
N GLY A 590 -6.75 -13.58 17.29
CA GLY A 590 -7.66 -12.51 16.89
C GLY A 590 -9.03 -12.67 17.54
N ILE A 591 -9.69 -11.55 17.84
CA ILE A 591 -11.00 -11.54 18.50
C ILE A 591 -12.08 -11.04 17.54
N GLU A 592 -13.28 -11.59 17.61
CA GLU A 592 -14.39 -11.18 16.73
C GLU A 592 -14.91 -9.77 17.04
N ARG A 593 -14.81 -9.35 18.31
CA ARG A 593 -15.24 -8.03 18.76
C ARG A 593 -14.43 -7.59 19.97
N LYS A 594 -14.34 -6.28 20.15
CA LYS A 594 -13.75 -5.66 21.35
C LYS A 594 -14.38 -6.27 22.61
N PRO A 595 -13.60 -6.65 23.64
CA PRO A 595 -14.14 -7.26 24.85
C PRO A 595 -15.14 -6.33 25.54
N GLU A 596 -16.23 -6.88 26.06
CA GLU A 596 -17.28 -6.10 26.71
C GLU A 596 -16.75 -5.36 27.94
N GLN A 597 -17.27 -4.16 28.20
CA GLN A 597 -17.00 -3.39 29.41
C GLN A 597 -18.21 -3.50 30.32
N PRO A 598 -18.16 -4.32 31.38
CA PRO A 598 -19.21 -4.35 32.37
C PRO A 598 -19.43 -2.95 32.93
N ARG A 599 -20.70 -2.56 33.08
CA ARG A 599 -21.06 -1.30 33.77
C ARG A 599 -20.51 -1.31 35.20
N THR A 600 -20.59 -2.46 35.84
CA THR A 600 -20.10 -2.68 37.21
C THR A 600 -19.47 -4.06 37.29
N LEU A 601 -18.28 -4.10 37.87
CA LEU A 601 -17.46 -5.29 38.07
C LEU A 601 -16.98 -5.27 39.53
N LEU A 602 -17.13 -6.40 40.23
CA LEU A 602 -16.65 -6.58 41.58
C LEU A 602 -15.71 -7.78 41.63
N VAL A 603 -14.46 -7.57 42.00
CA VAL A 603 -13.51 -8.63 42.34
C VAL A 603 -13.60 -8.83 43.85
N GLN A 604 -13.83 -10.05 44.34
CA GLN A 604 -14.02 -10.34 45.76
C GLN A 604 -12.98 -11.31 46.32
N ASN A 605 -12.76 -11.25 47.63
CA ASN A 605 -11.95 -12.20 48.40
C ASN A 605 -10.47 -12.33 47.96
N ALA A 606 -9.91 -11.30 47.33
CA ALA A 606 -8.53 -11.32 46.84
C ALA A 606 -7.52 -10.83 47.89
N THR A 607 -6.25 -11.14 47.67
CA THR A 607 -5.14 -10.36 48.23
C THR A 607 -4.80 -9.22 47.27
N ILE A 608 -5.23 -8.01 47.60
CA ILE A 608 -5.13 -6.84 46.72
C ILE A 608 -3.90 -6.02 47.08
N TRP A 609 -2.97 -5.93 46.14
CA TRP A 609 -1.81 -5.05 46.18
C TRP A 609 -2.22 -3.68 45.68
N THR A 610 -2.63 -2.76 46.56
CA THR A 610 -3.18 -1.48 46.10
C THR A 610 -2.12 -0.60 45.44
N GLN A 611 -0.85 -0.70 45.87
CA GLN A 611 0.22 0.25 45.52
C GLN A 611 -0.15 1.72 45.86
N GLY A 612 -1.12 1.90 46.75
CA GLY A 612 -1.50 3.18 47.36
C GLY A 612 -1.24 3.15 48.86
N ALA A 613 -1.83 4.11 49.58
CA ALA A 613 -1.63 4.25 51.03
C ALA A 613 -2.12 3.03 51.84
N ASP A 614 -3.07 2.27 51.31
CA ASP A 614 -3.67 1.10 51.98
C ASP A 614 -2.77 -0.17 51.91
N GLY A 615 -1.66 -0.13 51.16
CA GLY A 615 -0.71 -1.24 51.07
C GLY A 615 -1.32 -2.52 50.48
N ILE A 616 -1.00 -3.66 51.08
CA ILE A 616 -1.54 -4.98 50.70
C ILE A 616 -2.73 -5.34 51.59
N LEU A 617 -3.90 -5.55 50.98
CA LEU A 617 -5.13 -5.89 51.67
C LEU A 617 -5.50 -7.36 51.44
N GLU A 618 -5.53 -8.14 52.51
CA GLU A 618 -6.04 -9.52 52.48
C GLU A 618 -7.56 -9.59 52.63
N ASN A 619 -8.17 -10.57 51.96
CA ASN A 619 -9.62 -10.83 51.93
C ASN A 619 -10.41 -9.55 51.56
N ALA A 620 -9.95 -8.89 50.51
CA ALA A 620 -10.44 -7.60 50.07
C ALA A 620 -11.19 -7.71 48.74
N ASP A 621 -12.00 -6.70 48.49
CA ASP A 621 -12.82 -6.53 47.32
C ASP A 621 -12.40 -5.24 46.58
N MET A 622 -12.56 -5.26 45.25
CA MET A 622 -12.38 -4.09 44.39
C MET A 622 -13.58 -3.93 43.48
N LEU A 623 -14.19 -2.75 43.54
CA LEU A 623 -15.33 -2.34 42.71
C LEU A 623 -14.85 -1.44 41.57
N VAL A 624 -15.13 -1.84 40.34
CA VAL A 624 -14.88 -1.09 39.11
C VAL A 624 -16.21 -0.71 38.48
N ARG A 625 -16.39 0.58 38.15
CA ARG A 625 -17.59 1.10 37.49
C ARG A 625 -17.20 1.91 36.26
N ASN A 626 -17.84 1.61 35.13
CA ASN A 626 -17.60 2.29 33.84
C ASN A 626 -16.10 2.36 33.48
N GLY A 627 -15.37 1.28 33.75
CA GLY A 627 -13.94 1.18 33.48
C GLY A 627 -13.01 1.95 34.42
N LYS A 628 -13.51 2.49 35.53
CA LYS A 628 -12.71 3.13 36.58
C LYS A 628 -12.90 2.44 37.93
N ILE A 629 -11.86 2.45 38.75
CA ILE A 629 -11.92 1.95 40.12
C ILE A 629 -12.80 2.90 40.93
N GLU A 630 -13.84 2.36 41.57
CA GLU A 630 -14.77 3.10 42.42
C GLU A 630 -14.37 2.97 43.89
N ALA A 631 -14.02 1.76 44.33
CA ALA A 631 -13.64 1.47 45.71
C ALA A 631 -12.76 0.23 45.81
N VAL A 632 -11.87 0.22 46.79
CA VAL A 632 -11.11 -0.96 47.24
C VAL A 632 -11.27 -1.03 48.76
N GLY A 633 -11.53 -2.21 49.31
CA GLY A 633 -11.77 -2.36 50.75
C GLY A 633 -12.24 -3.76 51.10
N ARG A 634 -12.81 -3.95 52.28
CA ARG A 634 -13.38 -5.25 52.70
C ARG A 634 -14.90 -5.17 52.76
N ASN A 635 -15.57 -6.26 52.41
CA ASN A 635 -17.02 -6.41 52.49
C ASN A 635 -17.76 -5.31 51.70
N LEU A 636 -17.30 -5.03 50.48
CA LEU A 636 -17.98 -4.09 49.59
C LEU A 636 -19.36 -4.66 49.22
N THR A 637 -20.38 -3.79 49.20
CA THR A 637 -21.73 -4.21 48.82
C THR A 637 -21.77 -4.55 47.34
N ILE A 638 -22.23 -5.74 47.00
CA ILE A 638 -22.40 -6.19 45.60
C ILE A 638 -23.51 -5.36 44.94
N PRO A 639 -23.21 -4.47 43.99
CA PRO A 639 -24.26 -3.69 43.33
C PRO A 639 -25.09 -4.59 42.42
N SER A 640 -26.38 -4.29 42.29
CA SER A 640 -27.28 -5.04 41.40
C SER A 640 -26.75 -5.04 39.95
N GLY A 641 -26.65 -6.24 39.36
CA GLY A 641 -26.18 -6.42 37.98
C GLY A 641 -24.66 -6.32 37.80
N ALA A 642 -23.88 -6.30 38.89
CA ALA A 642 -22.43 -6.39 38.80
C ALA A 642 -21.98 -7.76 38.28
N VAL A 643 -20.98 -7.76 37.40
CA VAL A 643 -20.19 -8.97 37.13
C VAL A 643 -19.34 -9.21 38.37
N VAL A 644 -19.45 -10.40 38.97
CA VAL A 644 -18.70 -10.76 40.19
C VAL A 644 -17.63 -11.78 39.84
N ILE A 645 -16.39 -11.51 40.27
CA ILE A 645 -15.25 -12.42 40.15
C ILE A 645 -14.86 -12.82 41.57
N ASP A 646 -15.01 -14.11 41.89
CA ASP A 646 -14.46 -14.67 43.12
C ASP A 646 -12.96 -14.95 42.92
N ALA A 647 -12.13 -14.14 43.57
CA ALA A 647 -10.68 -14.20 43.50
C ALA A 647 -10.08 -14.75 44.81
N ALA A 648 -10.83 -15.62 45.52
CA ALA A 648 -10.34 -16.31 46.71
C ALA A 648 -9.01 -17.02 46.47
N GLY A 649 -7.99 -16.65 47.26
CA GLY A 649 -6.63 -17.19 47.14
C GLY A 649 -5.85 -16.70 45.91
N ARG A 650 -6.33 -15.66 45.22
CA ARG A 650 -5.64 -15.00 44.08
C ARG A 650 -5.09 -13.67 44.56
N HIS A 651 -4.08 -13.18 43.86
CA HIS A 651 -3.54 -11.85 44.09
C HIS A 651 -4.00 -10.90 42.98
N VAL A 652 -4.29 -9.64 43.34
CA VAL A 652 -4.67 -8.60 42.38
C VAL A 652 -3.69 -7.46 42.49
N THR A 653 -3.09 -7.06 41.36
CA THR A 653 -2.17 -5.91 41.28
C THR A 653 -2.69 -4.88 40.27
N PRO A 654 -2.21 -3.62 40.29
CA PRO A 654 -2.36 -2.76 39.14
C PRO A 654 -1.79 -3.43 37.90
N GLY A 655 -2.29 -3.03 36.73
CA GLY A 655 -1.71 -3.41 35.44
C GLY A 655 -0.23 -3.05 35.41
N LEU A 656 0.63 -3.96 34.93
CA LEU A 656 2.05 -3.67 34.81
C LEU A 656 2.27 -2.64 33.69
N ILE A 657 3.30 -1.81 33.86
CA ILE A 657 3.68 -0.72 32.96
C ILE A 657 5.15 -0.86 32.60
N ASP A 658 5.44 -0.89 31.30
CA ASP A 658 6.82 -0.87 30.79
C ASP A 658 7.11 0.53 30.21
N PRO A 659 7.93 1.35 30.89
CA PRO A 659 8.20 2.70 30.43
C PRO A 659 9.15 2.75 29.23
N HIS A 660 9.72 1.61 28.78
CA HIS A 660 10.60 1.58 27.62
C HIS A 660 10.52 0.27 26.84
N LEU A 661 9.82 0.33 25.70
CA LEU A 661 9.57 -0.82 24.82
C LEU A 661 9.73 -0.47 23.33
N HIS A 662 10.08 -1.47 22.52
CA HIS A 662 10.28 -1.35 21.06
C HIS A 662 9.34 -2.25 20.23
N THR A 663 8.30 -2.80 20.86
CA THR A 663 7.29 -3.68 20.23
C THR A 663 6.22 -2.88 19.49
N SER A 664 5.52 -3.50 18.53
CA SER A 664 4.35 -2.90 17.85
C SER A 664 4.65 -1.59 17.12
N ILE A 665 5.84 -1.52 16.51
CA ILE A 665 6.29 -0.41 15.67
C ILE A 665 6.51 -0.97 14.26
N ALA A 666 5.79 -0.45 13.27
CA ALA A 666 5.89 -0.89 11.89
C ALA A 666 7.23 -0.43 11.25
N GLY A 667 7.85 -1.34 10.50
CA GLY A 667 9.13 -1.09 9.85
C GLY A 667 10.30 -1.02 10.85
N ASN A 668 11.26 -0.14 10.57
CA ASN A 668 12.46 0.03 11.40
C ASN A 668 12.18 0.97 12.57
N VAL A 669 12.58 0.59 13.79
CA VAL A 669 12.40 1.37 15.04
C VAL A 669 13.23 2.66 15.09
N ASN A 670 14.25 2.79 14.24
CA ASN A 670 15.07 4.01 14.12
C ASN A 670 14.99 4.59 12.70
N GLU A 671 14.92 5.92 12.62
CA GLU A 671 15.24 6.69 11.41
C GLU A 671 16.72 7.06 11.46
N THR A 672 17.58 6.45 10.64
CA THR A 672 19.04 6.60 10.76
C THR A 672 19.66 7.46 9.67
N GLY A 673 18.84 8.03 8.78
CA GLY A 673 19.29 8.89 7.69
C GLY A 673 19.85 10.24 8.14
N ASP A 674 19.53 10.68 9.36
CA ASP A 674 20.06 11.88 10.00
C ASP A 674 20.39 11.58 11.48
N ALA A 675 21.24 12.39 12.12
CA ALA A 675 21.52 12.35 13.55
C ALA A 675 20.42 13.01 14.40
N ILE A 676 19.68 13.96 13.84
CA ILE A 676 18.56 14.63 14.49
C ILE A 676 17.29 14.32 13.70
N THR A 677 16.35 13.62 14.31
CA THR A 677 15.17 13.03 13.64
C THR A 677 13.90 13.20 14.48
N SER A 678 13.86 14.28 15.26
CA SER A 678 12.79 14.61 16.22
C SER A 678 11.40 14.78 15.59
N GLU A 679 11.33 15.01 14.28
CA GLU A 679 10.08 15.10 13.52
C GLU A 679 9.34 13.75 13.40
N THR A 680 10.07 12.64 13.51
CA THR A 680 9.50 11.28 13.37
C THR A 680 8.72 10.90 14.62
N ARG A 681 7.63 10.12 14.44
CA ARG A 681 6.70 9.80 15.54
C ARG A 681 6.36 8.32 15.52
N ILE A 682 6.50 7.68 16.67
CA ILE A 682 6.02 6.30 16.84
C ILE A 682 4.50 6.21 16.63
N SER A 683 3.73 7.24 17.00
CA SER A 683 2.28 7.26 16.83
C SER A 683 1.82 7.12 15.38
N ASP A 684 2.66 7.44 14.39
CA ASP A 684 2.35 7.26 12.97
C ASP A 684 2.52 5.81 12.48
N VAL A 685 3.24 4.99 13.25
CA VAL A 685 3.67 3.65 12.87
C VAL A 685 3.37 2.61 13.96
N ILE A 686 2.39 2.87 14.82
CA ILE A 686 1.86 1.83 15.71
C ILE A 686 1.32 0.69 14.84
N ASP A 687 1.71 -0.53 15.17
CA ASP A 687 1.24 -1.77 14.57
C ASP A 687 0.28 -2.49 15.52
N ALA A 688 -1.01 -2.36 15.23
CA ALA A 688 -2.07 -2.98 16.01
C ALA A 688 -2.26 -4.48 15.69
N ASN A 689 -1.66 -4.98 14.60
CA ASN A 689 -1.72 -6.37 14.20
C ASN A 689 -0.56 -7.20 14.77
N ASN A 690 0.22 -6.64 15.71
CA ASN A 690 1.33 -7.36 16.30
C ASN A 690 0.87 -8.31 17.42
N VAL A 691 0.94 -9.63 17.18
CA VAL A 691 0.53 -10.69 18.14
C VAL A 691 1.21 -10.58 19.52
N TRP A 692 2.36 -9.89 19.61
CA TRP A 692 2.99 -9.66 20.89
C TRP A 692 2.12 -8.83 21.85
N LEU A 693 1.24 -7.95 21.38
CA LEU A 693 0.28 -7.24 22.23
C LEU A 693 -0.56 -8.21 23.09
N TYR A 694 -1.06 -9.29 22.47
CA TYR A 694 -1.80 -10.34 23.17
C TYR A 694 -0.92 -11.11 24.16
N ARG A 695 0.32 -11.43 23.78
CA ARG A 695 1.28 -12.13 24.67
C ARG A 695 1.71 -11.27 25.86
N LEU A 696 1.80 -9.95 25.68
CA LEU A 696 2.12 -9.00 26.74
C LEU A 696 0.98 -8.93 27.76
N LEU A 697 -0.28 -8.98 27.31
CA LEU A 697 -1.44 -9.10 28.21
C LEU A 697 -1.38 -10.39 29.04
N ALA A 698 -0.95 -11.52 28.45
CA ALA A 698 -0.76 -12.78 29.17
C ALA A 698 0.33 -12.70 30.27
N GLY A 699 1.25 -11.74 30.14
CA GLY A 699 2.26 -11.38 31.15
C GLY A 699 1.81 -10.35 32.17
N GLY A 700 0.57 -9.86 32.12
CA GLY A 700 0.04 -8.81 32.98
C GLY A 700 0.40 -7.38 32.56
N LEU A 701 1.03 -7.19 31.41
CA LEU A 701 1.38 -5.87 30.90
C LEU A 701 0.17 -5.18 30.28
N THR A 702 -0.15 -3.98 30.75
CA THR A 702 -1.34 -3.22 30.31
C THR A 702 -0.98 -1.96 29.55
N THR A 703 0.13 -1.32 29.91
CA THR A 703 0.58 -0.04 29.35
C THR A 703 2.06 -0.12 29.00
N ALA A 704 2.46 0.47 27.89
CA ALA A 704 3.87 0.65 27.57
C ALA A 704 4.13 2.00 26.90
N ASN A 705 5.33 2.55 27.07
CA ASN A 705 5.80 3.67 26.26
C ASN A 705 6.72 3.14 25.16
N LEU A 706 6.26 3.30 23.91
CA LEU A 706 6.98 2.88 22.73
C LEU A 706 8.01 3.93 22.35
N PHE A 707 9.27 3.51 22.21
CA PHE A 707 10.39 4.40 21.92
C PHE A 707 11.06 4.10 20.59
N HIS A 708 11.69 5.14 20.05
CA HIS A 708 12.81 4.99 19.13
C HIS A 708 13.98 4.30 19.85
N GLY A 709 14.80 3.57 19.10
CA GLY A 709 16.05 3.01 19.63
C GLY A 709 17.07 4.10 19.99
N SER A 710 18.34 3.69 20.14
CA SER A 710 19.42 4.57 20.59
C SER A 710 20.41 4.95 19.49
N ALA A 711 19.95 5.02 18.23
CA ALA A 711 20.84 5.28 17.10
C ALA A 711 21.24 6.76 16.97
N ASN A 712 20.45 7.68 17.52
CA ASN A 712 20.54 9.11 17.22
C ASN A 712 20.66 9.95 18.49
N PRO A 713 21.50 11.01 18.51
CA PRO A 713 21.49 12.00 19.57
C PRO A 713 20.10 12.51 19.94
N ILE A 714 19.26 12.79 18.93
CA ILE A 714 17.82 13.05 19.08
C ILE A 714 17.06 12.18 18.08
N GLY A 715 16.35 11.18 18.57
CA GLY A 715 15.80 10.09 17.76
C GLY A 715 14.38 10.29 17.24
N GLY A 716 13.47 10.84 18.04
CA GLY A 716 12.06 10.96 17.63
C GLY A 716 11.08 10.85 18.80
N GLN A 717 9.80 11.04 18.48
CA GLN A 717 8.72 11.19 19.44
C GLN A 717 8.17 9.83 19.88
N SER A 718 8.09 9.59 21.20
CA SER A 718 7.55 8.35 21.76
C SER A 718 6.01 8.34 21.75
N ALA A 719 5.42 7.16 21.94
CA ALA A 719 3.97 7.01 22.08
C ALA A 719 3.64 6.05 23.24
N VAL A 720 2.85 6.53 24.20
CA VAL A 720 2.29 5.66 25.24
C VAL A 720 1.09 4.92 24.69
N ILE A 721 1.07 3.60 24.83
CA ILE A 721 -0.04 2.75 24.41
C ILE A 721 -0.60 1.94 25.58
N LYS A 722 -1.88 1.58 25.47
CA LYS A 722 -2.47 0.47 26.24
C LYS A 722 -2.65 -0.74 25.31
N MET A 723 -2.47 -1.95 25.84
CA MET A 723 -2.53 -3.21 25.10
C MET A 723 -3.98 -3.60 24.74
N ARG A 724 -4.72 -2.71 24.08
CA ARG A 724 -6.13 -2.89 23.71
C ARG A 724 -6.26 -3.81 22.48
N TRP A 725 -5.87 -5.08 22.63
CA TRP A 725 -5.84 -6.09 21.56
C TRP A 725 -7.16 -6.15 20.76
N GLY A 726 -7.04 -6.23 19.43
CA GLY A 726 -8.14 -6.13 18.46
C GLY A 726 -8.57 -4.71 18.09
N GLY A 727 -8.05 -3.67 18.76
CA GLY A 727 -8.26 -2.26 18.41
C GLY A 727 -7.48 -1.80 17.16
N LEU A 728 -7.73 -0.57 16.74
CA LEU A 728 -6.96 0.15 15.71
C LEU A 728 -5.72 0.83 16.33
N PRO A 729 -4.71 1.24 15.54
CA PRO A 729 -3.55 1.99 16.06
C PRO A 729 -3.93 3.17 16.97
N ASP A 730 -4.94 3.96 16.60
CA ASP A 730 -5.44 5.09 17.40
C ASP A 730 -6.19 4.64 18.67
N ASP A 731 -6.78 3.44 18.67
CA ASP A 731 -7.38 2.86 19.89
C ASP A 731 -6.31 2.44 20.89
N LEU A 732 -5.09 2.09 20.46
CA LEU A 732 -4.02 1.69 21.38
C LEU A 732 -3.37 2.92 22.02
N TRP A 733 -3.27 4.02 21.28
CA TRP A 733 -2.58 5.24 21.70
C TRP A 733 -3.29 5.97 22.86
N VAL A 734 -2.54 6.38 23.88
CA VAL A 734 -2.99 7.23 24.98
C VAL A 734 -2.74 8.70 24.59
N GLN A 735 -3.70 9.28 23.87
CA GLN A 735 -3.55 10.60 23.23
C GLN A 735 -3.33 11.76 24.20
N ASP A 736 -3.85 11.65 25.42
CA ASP A 736 -3.74 12.65 26.48
C ASP A 736 -2.47 12.51 27.34
N ALA A 737 -1.64 11.48 27.10
CA ALA A 737 -0.34 11.38 27.74
C ALA A 737 0.57 12.54 27.30
N MET A 738 1.35 13.07 28.24
CA MET A 738 2.33 14.09 27.91
C MET A 738 3.31 13.51 26.87
N PRO A 739 3.52 14.17 25.73
CA PRO A 739 4.32 13.61 24.67
C PRO A 739 5.80 13.50 25.10
N GLY A 740 6.51 12.51 24.58
CA GLY A 740 7.94 12.31 24.85
C GLY A 740 8.84 12.58 23.62
N LEU A 741 10.12 12.84 23.87
CA LEU A 741 11.20 12.89 22.88
C LEU A 741 12.36 12.02 23.35
N LYS A 742 12.81 11.09 22.50
CA LYS A 742 13.95 10.22 22.78
C LYS A 742 15.26 10.91 22.40
N PHE A 743 16.17 10.97 23.36
CA PHE A 743 17.58 11.31 23.18
C PHE A 743 18.42 10.05 23.38
N ALA A 744 19.63 10.01 22.80
CA ALA A 744 20.60 8.97 23.12
C ALA A 744 22.03 9.51 23.21
N LEU A 745 22.76 8.96 24.16
CA LEU A 745 24.18 9.23 24.40
C LEU A 745 24.97 7.93 24.16
N GLY A 746 26.22 7.86 24.62
CA GLY A 746 26.94 6.59 24.66
C GLY A 746 27.69 6.22 23.40
N GLU A 747 28.07 4.95 23.37
CA GLU A 747 28.68 4.29 22.24
C GLU A 747 27.75 4.24 21.04
N ASN A 748 26.43 4.08 21.26
CA ASN A 748 25.48 3.74 20.19
C ASN A 748 25.38 4.84 19.13
N VAL A 749 25.33 6.11 19.55
CA VAL A 749 25.21 7.25 18.64
C VAL A 749 26.46 7.51 17.81
N LYS A 750 27.64 7.04 18.25
CA LYS A 750 28.94 7.25 17.57
C LYS A 750 29.46 6.05 16.80
N ARG A 751 28.67 4.97 16.65
CA ARG A 751 29.11 3.70 16.04
C ARG A 751 29.32 3.73 14.53
N SER A 752 28.77 4.73 13.83
CA SER A 752 28.75 4.75 12.36
C SER A 752 29.91 5.59 11.80
N PRO A 753 31.03 4.98 11.36
CA PRO A 753 32.15 5.70 10.76
C PRO A 753 31.71 6.30 9.42
N GLY A 754 31.23 7.54 9.44
CA GLY A 754 30.70 8.22 8.25
C GLY A 754 29.57 9.20 8.52
N ARG A 755 29.01 9.21 9.74
CA ARG A 755 27.98 10.16 10.16
C ARG A 755 28.42 10.90 11.42
N TYR A 756 28.39 12.22 11.42
CA TYR A 756 28.63 13.00 12.64
C TYR A 756 27.42 12.84 13.60
N PRO A 757 27.61 12.64 14.91
CA PRO A 757 28.86 12.70 15.68
C PRO A 757 29.60 11.35 15.79
N ASN A 758 30.95 11.41 15.86
CA ASN A 758 31.82 10.24 16.09
C ASN A 758 32.48 10.23 17.48
N SER A 759 32.06 11.11 18.39
CA SER A 759 32.59 11.23 19.75
C SER A 759 31.52 11.72 20.72
N ARG A 760 31.71 11.47 22.02
CA ARG A 760 30.81 11.99 23.08
C ARG A 760 30.72 13.51 23.10
N MET A 761 31.84 14.19 22.82
CA MET A 761 31.87 15.65 22.67
C MET A 761 31.04 16.11 21.48
N GLY A 762 31.10 15.39 20.36
CA GLY A 762 30.25 15.67 19.20
C GLY A 762 28.77 15.46 19.50
N THR A 763 28.42 14.43 20.28
CA THR A 763 27.03 14.21 20.74
C THR A 763 26.52 15.37 21.59
N ALA A 764 27.31 15.87 22.54
CA ALA A 764 26.95 17.05 23.32
C ALA A 764 26.74 18.28 22.43
N GLN A 765 27.68 18.52 21.51
CA GLN A 765 27.67 19.68 20.63
C GLN A 765 26.46 19.70 19.67
N ILE A 766 26.10 18.57 19.07
CA ILE A 766 24.97 18.52 18.11
C ILE A 766 23.62 18.67 18.82
N ILE A 767 23.50 18.17 20.05
CA ILE A 767 22.29 18.38 20.87
C ILE A 767 22.17 19.86 21.23
N GLU A 768 23.26 20.49 21.69
CA GLU A 768 23.28 21.91 22.04
C GLU A 768 22.97 22.81 20.84
N ASP A 769 23.55 22.52 19.68
CA ASP A 769 23.26 23.23 18.41
C ASP A 769 21.77 23.15 18.05
N SER A 770 21.17 21.97 18.21
CA SER A 770 19.73 21.75 17.97
C SER A 770 18.85 22.57 18.93
N PHE A 771 19.26 22.73 20.19
CA PHE A 771 18.55 23.62 21.13
C PHE A 771 18.63 25.08 20.72
N LEU A 772 19.80 25.55 20.28
CA LEU A 772 19.97 26.90 19.77
C LEU A 772 19.13 27.15 18.50
N ALA A 773 19.08 26.18 17.59
CA ALA A 773 18.24 26.23 16.40
C ALA A 773 16.75 26.30 16.75
N ALA A 774 16.29 25.52 17.73
CA ALA A 774 14.90 25.56 18.21
C ALA A 774 14.52 26.92 18.82
N LEU A 775 15.41 27.54 19.61
CA LEU A 775 15.20 28.89 20.15
C LEU A 775 15.20 29.98 19.07
N GLN A 776 16.00 29.80 18.01
CA GLN A 776 15.96 30.69 16.85
C GLN A 776 14.63 30.55 16.09
N TYR A 777 14.17 29.32 15.88
CA TYR A 777 12.87 29.02 15.28
C TYR A 777 11.71 29.65 16.08
N GLU A 778 11.76 29.62 17.42
CA GLU A 778 10.79 30.31 18.28
C GLU A 778 10.73 31.83 18.00
N LYS A 779 11.89 32.49 17.90
CA LYS A 779 11.97 33.93 17.60
C LYS A 779 11.37 34.25 16.24
N GLU A 780 11.62 33.42 15.23
CA GLU A 780 11.07 33.57 13.89
C GLU A 780 9.55 33.38 13.87
N LYS A 781 9.05 32.38 14.62
CA LYS A 781 7.63 32.12 14.81
C LYS A 781 6.93 33.31 15.44
N ALA A 782 7.46 33.85 16.55
CA ALA A 782 6.90 35.02 17.22
C ALA A 782 6.91 36.27 16.31
N ALA A 783 8.01 36.51 15.58
CA ALA A 783 8.13 37.64 14.66
C ALA A 783 7.12 37.58 13.49
N SER A 784 6.68 36.39 13.09
CA SER A 784 5.66 36.20 12.06
C SER A 784 4.24 36.53 12.56
N GLN A 785 3.95 36.25 13.84
CA GLN A 785 2.63 36.43 14.46
C GLN A 785 2.36 37.87 14.91
N GLY A 786 3.40 38.64 15.26
CA GLY A 786 3.27 40.02 15.78
C GLY A 786 2.95 41.12 14.75
N ARG A 787 2.66 40.79 13.49
CA ARG A 787 2.43 41.78 12.40
C ARG A 787 0.94 41.91 12.06
N ARG A 788 0.52 43.09 11.59
CA ARG A 788 -0.82 43.28 11.00
C ARG A 788 -0.97 42.28 9.84
N ARG A 789 -2.15 41.66 9.68
CA ARG A 789 -2.44 40.56 8.73
C ARG A 789 -2.02 40.85 7.27
N ARG A 790 -1.88 42.12 6.87
CA ARG A 790 -1.39 42.53 5.53
C ARG A 790 0.14 42.46 5.36
N ASP A 791 0.92 42.54 6.44
CA ASP A 791 2.40 42.62 6.43
C ASP A 791 3.07 41.38 7.08
N ALA A 792 2.27 40.39 7.48
CA ALA A 792 2.73 39.14 8.04
C ALA A 792 3.43 38.31 6.95
N LYS A 793 4.72 38.02 7.17
CA LYS A 793 5.47 37.10 6.31
C LYS A 793 5.01 35.67 6.61
N PRO A 794 4.77 34.82 5.58
CA PRO A 794 4.47 33.41 5.80
C PRO A 794 5.58 32.72 6.60
N PHE A 795 5.19 32.01 7.64
CA PHE A 795 6.09 31.25 8.51
C PHE A 795 6.25 29.83 8.00
N ARG A 796 7.50 29.36 7.85
CA ARG A 796 7.78 27.97 7.49
C ARG A 796 7.78 27.14 8.77
N LYS A 797 6.83 26.22 8.89
CA LYS A 797 6.80 25.26 10.01
C LYS A 797 7.91 24.24 9.81
N ASP A 798 8.68 23.98 10.86
CA ASP A 798 9.74 22.99 10.86
C ASP A 798 9.42 21.89 11.87
N LEU A 799 9.09 20.69 11.37
CA LEU A 799 8.66 19.57 12.19
C LEU A 799 9.79 18.97 13.02
N GLN A 800 11.06 19.22 12.67
CA GLN A 800 12.21 18.75 13.45
C GLN A 800 12.41 19.65 14.66
N LEU A 801 12.35 20.98 14.47
CA LEU A 801 12.62 21.93 15.55
C LEU A 801 11.46 22.09 16.54
N GLU A 802 10.21 21.92 16.10
CA GLU A 802 9.02 22.05 16.96
C GLU A 802 9.05 21.15 18.22
N PRO A 803 9.27 19.82 18.13
CA PRO A 803 9.34 18.95 19.31
C PRO A 803 10.56 19.24 20.20
N ILE A 804 11.66 19.74 19.65
CA ILE A 804 12.83 20.16 20.45
C ILE A 804 12.47 21.41 21.26
N LEU A 805 11.82 22.39 20.63
CA LEU A 805 11.31 23.58 21.32
C LEU A 805 10.30 23.21 22.41
N GLU A 806 9.42 22.23 22.17
CA GLU A 806 8.49 21.74 23.19
C GLU A 806 9.20 21.16 24.42
N VAL A 807 10.36 20.51 24.25
CA VAL A 807 11.20 20.07 25.39
C VAL A 807 11.71 21.27 26.18
N LEU A 808 12.28 22.28 25.49
CA LEU A 808 12.79 23.49 26.13
C LEU A 808 11.69 24.29 26.86
N GLN A 809 10.44 24.17 26.41
CA GLN A 809 9.26 24.79 27.03
C GLN A 809 8.59 23.93 28.11
N GLY A 810 9.11 22.74 28.41
CA GLY A 810 8.51 21.81 29.38
C GLY A 810 7.15 21.24 28.94
N LYS A 811 6.85 21.25 27.64
CA LYS A 811 5.61 20.68 27.04
C LYS A 811 5.79 19.26 26.54
N ARG A 812 7.04 18.77 26.48
CA ARG A 812 7.41 17.43 26.05
C ARG A 812 8.47 16.85 26.99
N LEU A 813 8.32 15.59 27.37
CA LEU A 813 9.26 14.90 28.24
C LEU A 813 10.54 14.54 27.48
N ALA A 814 11.70 14.85 28.05
CA ALA A 814 13.00 14.41 27.52
C ALA A 814 13.40 13.08 28.16
N HIS A 815 13.38 12.01 27.38
CA HIS A 815 13.80 10.66 27.80
C HIS A 815 15.16 10.36 27.19
N VAL A 816 16.16 10.09 28.03
CA VAL A 816 17.56 10.07 27.60
C VAL A 816 18.18 8.70 27.80
N HIS A 817 18.49 8.00 26.71
CA HIS A 817 19.31 6.81 26.77
C HIS A 817 20.73 7.13 27.21
N ALA A 818 21.15 6.59 28.35
CA ALA A 818 22.48 6.75 28.90
C ALA A 818 22.89 5.57 29.79
N TYR A 819 24.09 5.04 29.57
CA TYR A 819 24.64 3.99 30.44
C TYR A 819 25.53 4.57 31.53
N ARG A 820 26.45 5.47 31.16
CA ARG A 820 27.52 5.95 32.03
C ARG A 820 27.18 7.24 32.75
N GLN A 821 27.78 7.40 33.93
CA GLN A 821 27.60 8.56 34.79
C GLN A 821 28.08 9.88 34.17
N ASP A 822 29.19 9.88 33.42
CA ASP A 822 29.75 11.08 32.79
C ASP A 822 28.83 11.67 31.71
N GLU A 823 28.09 10.83 31.01
CA GLU A 823 27.15 11.23 29.96
C GLU A 823 25.84 11.77 30.54
N MET A 824 25.36 11.14 31.63
CA MET A 824 24.21 11.64 32.38
C MET A 824 24.50 13.02 32.96
N LEU A 825 25.65 13.21 33.62
CA LEU A 825 26.08 14.52 34.13
C LEU A 825 26.20 15.58 33.02
N MET A 826 26.67 15.19 31.83
CA MET A 826 26.81 16.10 30.70
C MET A 826 25.45 16.65 30.26
N ILE A 827 24.46 15.79 30.02
CA ILE A 827 23.16 16.23 29.53
C ILE A 827 22.33 16.94 30.61
N MET A 828 22.48 16.57 31.91
CA MET A 828 21.85 17.32 33.01
C MET A 828 22.35 18.77 33.05
N ARG A 829 23.66 19.00 32.89
CA ARG A 829 24.21 20.37 32.81
C ARG A 829 23.71 21.15 31.60
N LEU A 830 23.52 20.49 30.45
CA LEU A 830 22.87 21.12 29.30
C LEU A 830 21.40 21.45 29.62
N ALA A 831 20.67 20.52 30.22
CA ALA A 831 19.29 20.73 30.63
C ALA A 831 19.14 21.92 31.58
N GLU A 832 19.99 22.02 32.61
CA GLU A 832 20.07 23.17 33.52
C GLU A 832 20.39 24.48 32.78
N LYS A 833 21.36 24.47 31.86
CA LYS A 833 21.75 25.64 31.06
C LYS A 833 20.59 26.19 30.22
N TYR A 834 19.75 25.30 29.67
CA TYR A 834 18.64 25.66 28.80
C TYR A 834 17.28 25.69 29.52
N GLY A 835 17.25 25.43 30.84
CA GLY A 835 16.07 25.61 31.68
C GLY A 835 15.01 24.52 31.56
N PHE A 836 15.40 23.27 31.26
CA PHE A 836 14.47 22.13 31.27
C PHE A 836 14.97 21.00 32.19
N THR A 837 14.09 20.07 32.55
CA THR A 837 14.42 18.89 33.36
C THR A 837 14.41 17.64 32.49
N VAL A 838 15.39 16.76 32.68
CA VAL A 838 15.39 15.43 32.05
C VAL A 838 14.34 14.59 32.76
N ALA A 839 13.38 14.04 32.02
CA ALA A 839 12.27 13.30 32.62
C ALA A 839 12.75 11.94 33.18
N SER A 840 13.54 11.21 32.39
CA SER A 840 14.16 9.96 32.79
C SER A 840 15.46 9.69 32.02
N PHE A 841 16.35 8.96 32.67
CA PHE A 841 17.43 8.25 32.02
C PHE A 841 17.02 6.80 31.78
N GLU A 842 17.29 6.31 30.57
CA GLU A 842 17.00 4.93 30.15
C GLU A 842 18.26 4.08 30.30
N HIS A 843 18.09 2.85 30.77
CA HIS A 843 19.13 1.88 31.19
C HIS A 843 19.90 2.26 32.45
N THR A 844 20.37 3.51 32.54
CA THR A 844 20.93 4.14 33.75
C THR A 844 21.89 3.22 34.53
N VAL A 845 22.76 2.52 33.80
CA VAL A 845 23.55 1.41 34.34
C VAL A 845 24.48 1.86 35.47
N GLU A 846 25.09 3.03 35.32
CA GLU A 846 25.94 3.64 36.35
C GLU A 846 25.23 4.71 37.19
N GLY A 847 23.88 4.72 37.19
CA GLY A 847 23.09 5.72 37.92
C GLY A 847 23.40 5.77 39.41
N TYR A 848 23.63 4.60 40.02
CA TYR A 848 24.03 4.48 41.42
C TYR A 848 25.29 5.28 41.79
N LYS A 849 26.15 5.62 40.83
CA LYS A 849 27.37 6.41 41.08
C LYS A 849 27.09 7.91 41.23
N ILE A 850 25.92 8.38 40.79
CA ILE A 850 25.52 9.78 40.76
C ILE A 850 24.07 9.96 41.25
N ALA A 851 23.64 9.13 42.20
CA ALA A 851 22.25 9.08 42.64
C ALA A 851 21.79 10.41 43.28
N ASP A 852 22.69 11.10 43.99
CA ASP A 852 22.40 12.41 44.57
C ASP A 852 22.16 13.48 43.50
N GLU A 853 23.00 13.49 42.44
CA GLU A 853 22.84 14.40 41.32
C GLU A 853 21.56 14.12 40.53
N LEU A 854 21.20 12.85 40.33
CA LEU A 854 19.92 12.47 39.71
C LEU A 854 18.72 13.00 40.52
N ARG A 855 18.77 12.83 41.85
CA ARG A 855 17.71 13.34 42.75
C ARG A 855 17.64 14.87 42.72
N GLU A 856 18.78 15.56 42.77
CA GLU A 856 18.82 17.03 42.77
C GLU A 856 18.31 17.62 41.45
N HIS A 857 18.66 17.01 40.32
CA HIS A 857 18.13 17.40 39.01
C HIS A 857 16.64 17.07 38.85
N GLY A 858 16.16 16.04 39.55
CA GLY A 858 14.79 15.53 39.45
C GLY A 858 14.57 14.55 38.30
N ALA A 859 15.63 13.94 37.77
CA ALA A 859 15.52 12.90 36.74
C ALA A 859 15.20 11.54 37.36
N ALA A 860 14.29 10.81 36.72
CA ALA A 860 14.06 9.40 37.05
C ALA A 860 15.15 8.49 36.46
N ALA A 861 15.30 7.30 37.04
CA ALA A 861 16.21 6.26 36.57
C ALA A 861 15.43 5.01 36.16
N ILE A 862 15.49 4.67 34.88
CA ILE A 862 14.93 3.43 34.34
C ILE A 862 16.09 2.44 34.15
N VAL A 863 16.04 1.28 34.80
CA VAL A 863 17.16 0.33 34.88
C VAL A 863 16.74 -1.10 34.58
N TRP A 864 17.69 -1.95 34.18
CA TRP A 864 17.50 -3.40 34.21
C TRP A 864 17.77 -3.97 35.60
N THR A 865 17.25 -5.17 35.84
CA THR A 865 17.56 -5.95 37.03
C THR A 865 18.97 -6.54 36.98
N ASP A 866 19.33 -7.19 35.87
CA ASP A 866 20.54 -8.02 35.78
C ASP A 866 21.18 -8.14 34.37
N TRP A 867 20.82 -7.27 33.40
CA TRP A 867 21.43 -7.32 32.06
C TRP A 867 22.69 -6.44 31.96
N SER A 868 23.86 -7.05 31.71
CA SER A 868 25.16 -6.36 31.76
C SER A 868 26.24 -6.93 30.83
N SER A 869 27.42 -6.29 30.82
CA SER A 869 28.68 -6.75 30.19
C SER A 869 28.65 -7.01 28.67
N PHE A 870 27.59 -6.62 27.97
CA PHE A 870 27.48 -6.73 26.50
C PHE A 870 28.17 -5.57 25.74
N LYS A 871 28.58 -4.51 26.45
CA LYS A 871 29.34 -3.35 25.97
C LYS A 871 30.28 -2.85 27.07
N MET A 872 31.28 -2.03 26.71
CA MET A 872 32.12 -1.37 27.71
C MET A 872 31.31 -0.41 28.58
N GLU A 873 30.41 0.38 27.99
CA GLU A 873 29.52 1.26 28.76
C GLU A 873 28.55 0.51 29.70
N ALA A 874 28.33 -0.79 29.50
CA ALA A 874 27.47 -1.63 30.34
C ALA A 874 28.27 -2.56 31.28
N TYR A 875 29.58 -2.35 31.42
CA TYR A 875 30.46 -3.26 32.15
C TYR A 875 30.26 -3.18 33.67
N ASP A 876 30.07 -1.98 34.21
CA ASP A 876 29.95 -1.70 35.65
C ASP A 876 28.51 -1.86 36.19
N ALA A 877 27.64 -2.61 35.51
CA ALA A 877 26.31 -2.87 36.01
C ALA A 877 26.33 -3.74 37.27
N ILE A 878 25.47 -3.41 38.24
CA ILE A 878 25.33 -4.15 39.50
C ILE A 878 23.85 -4.43 39.79
N HIS A 879 23.56 -5.57 40.45
CA HIS A 879 22.18 -5.93 40.80
C HIS A 879 21.55 -4.99 41.83
N GLN A 880 22.37 -4.27 42.61
CA GLN A 880 21.90 -3.32 43.63
C GLN A 880 21.57 -1.94 43.07
N ASN A 881 21.73 -1.69 41.77
CA ASN A 881 21.56 -0.36 41.17
C ASN A 881 20.19 0.25 41.52
N ALA A 882 19.09 -0.47 41.25
CA ALA A 882 17.75 0.01 41.55
C ALA A 882 17.55 0.30 43.05
N LYS A 883 18.07 -0.55 43.94
CA LYS A 883 18.01 -0.33 45.39
C LYS A 883 18.74 0.94 45.79
N LEU A 884 19.98 1.13 45.35
CA LEU A 884 20.79 2.29 45.72
C LEU A 884 20.13 3.60 45.25
N LEU A 885 19.52 3.59 44.07
CA LEU A 885 18.76 4.72 43.54
C LEU A 885 17.50 4.99 44.38
N LEU A 886 16.74 3.95 44.75
CA LEU A 886 15.58 4.08 45.64
C LEU A 886 15.98 4.63 47.01
N ASP A 887 17.04 4.08 47.63
CA ASP A 887 17.55 4.50 48.93
C ASP A 887 17.99 5.98 48.92
N ALA A 888 18.52 6.45 47.77
CA ALA A 888 18.90 7.85 47.54
C ALA A 888 17.71 8.77 47.23
N GLY A 889 16.49 8.24 47.09
CA GLY A 889 15.28 9.01 46.77
C GLY A 889 15.08 9.33 45.28
N VAL A 890 15.77 8.62 44.38
CA VAL A 890 15.58 8.75 42.93
C VAL A 890 14.35 7.96 42.50
N LEU A 891 13.43 8.59 41.76
CA LEU A 891 12.30 7.90 41.15
C LEU A 891 12.82 6.83 40.18
N THR A 892 12.65 5.56 40.52
CA THR A 892 13.30 4.45 39.83
C THR A 892 12.26 3.47 39.29
N SER A 893 12.46 2.95 38.08
CA SER A 893 11.59 1.93 37.47
C SER A 893 12.43 0.83 36.81
N LEU A 894 11.86 -0.36 36.67
CA LEU A 894 12.40 -1.37 35.75
C LEU A 894 11.81 -1.17 34.35
N HIS A 895 12.49 -1.68 33.33
CA HIS A 895 12.00 -1.77 31.97
C HIS A 895 12.50 -3.06 31.30
N SER A 896 11.89 -3.42 30.16
CA SER A 896 12.34 -4.60 29.44
C SER A 896 13.42 -4.31 28.41
N ASP A 897 13.25 -3.26 27.59
CA ASP A 897 13.95 -3.07 26.30
C ASP A 897 13.87 -4.30 25.37
N ASN A 898 12.91 -5.19 25.62
CA ASN A 898 12.81 -6.46 24.93
C ASN A 898 11.38 -7.02 25.01
N THR A 899 10.78 -7.26 23.85
CA THR A 899 9.41 -7.78 23.71
C THR A 899 9.16 -9.08 24.49
N GLN A 900 10.13 -10.01 24.52
CA GLN A 900 9.94 -11.28 25.21
C GLN A 900 10.05 -11.12 26.73
N LEU A 901 11.05 -10.36 27.20
CA LEU A 901 11.21 -10.08 28.62
C LEU A 901 10.03 -9.28 29.19
N ALA A 902 9.43 -8.40 28.39
CA ALA A 902 8.22 -7.65 28.73
C ALA A 902 7.01 -8.55 29.07
N THR A 903 6.99 -9.82 28.62
CA THR A 903 5.94 -10.79 29.01
C THR A 903 6.13 -11.36 30.42
N ARG A 904 7.23 -11.03 31.10
CA ARG A 904 7.63 -11.59 32.40
C ARG A 904 8.19 -10.54 33.34
N MET A 905 7.72 -9.29 33.21
CA MET A 905 8.19 -8.19 34.07
C MET A 905 8.02 -8.49 35.55
N ASN A 906 6.98 -9.25 35.94
CA ASN A 906 6.80 -9.68 37.33
C ASN A 906 7.97 -10.52 37.87
N TRP A 907 8.67 -11.27 37.01
CA TRP A 907 9.91 -11.97 37.37
C TRP A 907 11.05 -11.00 37.65
N GLU A 908 11.15 -9.92 36.87
CA GLU A 908 12.15 -8.87 37.08
C GLU A 908 11.97 -8.17 38.43
N ALA A 909 10.73 -7.84 38.81
CA ALA A 909 10.44 -7.37 40.17
C ALA A 909 10.76 -8.43 41.24
N GLY A 910 10.46 -9.71 40.99
CA GLY A 910 10.79 -10.79 41.94
C GLY A 910 12.30 -10.95 42.17
N LYS A 911 13.12 -10.78 41.12
CA LYS A 911 14.59 -10.83 41.24
C LYS A 911 15.13 -9.73 42.15
N ILE A 912 14.56 -8.52 42.11
CA ILE A 912 15.10 -7.37 42.85
C ILE A 912 15.00 -7.56 44.37
N LEU A 913 14.10 -8.42 44.86
CA LEU A 913 14.01 -8.75 46.30
C LEU A 913 15.35 -9.22 46.89
N ARG A 914 16.22 -9.84 46.07
CA ARG A 914 17.56 -10.26 46.50
C ARG A 914 18.50 -9.11 46.89
N SER A 915 18.23 -7.88 46.46
CA SER A 915 18.96 -6.70 46.92
C SER A 915 18.47 -6.18 48.27
N GLY A 916 17.35 -6.68 48.79
CA GLY A 916 16.75 -6.24 50.05
C GLY A 916 15.78 -5.05 49.92
N VAL A 917 15.17 -4.87 48.75
CA VAL A 917 14.01 -3.98 48.59
C VAL A 917 12.75 -4.68 49.10
N SER A 918 11.75 -3.91 49.55
CA SER A 918 10.46 -4.46 49.97
C SER A 918 9.67 -5.00 48.77
N GLU A 919 8.68 -5.85 49.03
CA GLU A 919 7.80 -6.37 47.98
C GLU A 919 6.93 -5.26 47.36
N GLU A 920 6.50 -4.28 48.16
CA GLU A 920 5.77 -3.11 47.68
C GLU A 920 6.66 -2.25 46.78
N ASP A 921 7.91 -1.98 47.17
CA ASP A 921 8.85 -1.25 46.31
C ASP A 921 9.13 -2.00 45.02
N ALA A 922 9.34 -3.32 45.09
CA ALA A 922 9.56 -4.17 43.92
C ALA A 922 8.37 -4.11 42.94
N MET A 923 7.13 -4.11 43.44
CA MET A 923 5.95 -3.95 42.61
C MET A 923 5.79 -2.53 42.07
N ASN A 924 6.10 -1.51 42.87
CA ASN A 924 6.09 -0.10 42.46
C ASN A 924 7.04 0.17 41.28
N LEU A 925 8.17 -0.55 41.18
CA LEU A 925 9.09 -0.49 40.04
C LEU A 925 8.44 -0.86 38.69
N LEU A 926 7.27 -1.52 38.70
CA LEU A 926 6.52 -1.94 37.51
C LEU A 926 5.14 -1.29 37.40
N THR A 927 4.75 -0.46 38.36
CA THR A 927 3.39 0.09 38.47
C THR A 927 3.43 1.59 38.77
N MET A 928 3.45 2.00 40.04
CA MET A 928 3.37 3.42 40.42
C MET A 928 4.55 4.25 39.87
N ASN A 929 5.77 3.72 39.91
CA ASN A 929 6.95 4.47 39.49
C ASN A 929 6.95 4.77 37.98
N PRO A 930 6.80 3.79 37.07
CA PRO A 930 6.66 4.10 35.65
C PRO A 930 5.46 4.99 35.34
N ALA A 931 4.33 4.87 36.07
CA ALA A 931 3.21 5.80 35.92
C ALA A 931 3.60 7.25 36.24
N ARG A 932 4.36 7.49 37.33
CA ARG A 932 4.88 8.81 37.70
C ARG A 932 5.89 9.35 36.70
N ILE A 933 6.75 8.49 36.14
CA ILE A 933 7.72 8.87 35.10
C ILE A 933 6.99 9.38 33.85
N LEU A 934 5.94 8.68 33.43
CA LEU A 934 5.11 9.04 32.28
C LEU A 934 4.07 10.14 32.57
N ARG A 935 4.00 10.65 33.82
CA ARG A 935 3.01 11.63 34.29
C ARG A 935 1.55 11.13 34.18
N LEU A 936 1.37 9.82 34.31
CA LEU A 936 0.08 9.12 34.24
C LEU A 936 -0.35 8.51 35.58
N ASP A 937 0.34 8.82 36.67
CA ASP A 937 0.03 8.32 38.02
C ASP A 937 -1.35 8.74 38.54
N HIS A 938 -1.94 9.80 37.97
CA HIS A 938 -3.33 10.18 38.22
C HIS A 938 -4.36 9.25 37.56
N ARG A 939 -3.94 8.37 36.63
CA ARG A 939 -4.79 7.43 35.90
C ARG A 939 -4.47 5.97 36.16
N ILE A 940 -3.20 5.60 36.29
CA ILE A 940 -2.74 4.21 36.36
C ILE A 940 -1.65 4.04 37.43
N GLY A 941 -1.21 2.80 37.66
CA GLY A 941 -0.09 2.48 38.55
C GLY A 941 -0.47 2.15 40.00
N SER A 942 -1.72 2.34 40.40
CA SER A 942 -2.28 1.84 41.67
C SER A 942 -3.77 1.51 41.54
N LEU A 943 -4.27 0.73 42.48
CA LEU A 943 -5.70 0.41 42.61
C LEU A 943 -6.36 1.38 43.59
N GLU A 944 -6.61 2.61 43.13
CA GLU A 944 -7.21 3.68 43.94
C GLU A 944 -8.46 4.27 43.25
N PRO A 945 -9.45 4.76 44.01
CA PRO A 945 -10.65 5.38 43.43
C PRO A 945 -10.35 6.47 42.40
N GLY A 946 -11.07 6.43 41.27
CA GLY A 946 -10.97 7.39 40.17
C GLY A 946 -9.97 7.01 39.07
N LYS A 947 -9.02 6.10 39.37
CA LYS A 947 -8.06 5.56 38.41
C LYS A 947 -8.71 4.58 37.44
N ASP A 948 -8.05 4.34 36.32
CA ASP A 948 -8.51 3.40 35.30
C ASP A 948 -8.54 1.98 35.89
N GLY A 949 -9.54 1.19 35.51
CA GLY A 949 -9.70 -0.22 35.93
C GLY A 949 -8.72 -1.14 35.23
N ASP A 950 -7.42 -0.85 35.36
CA ASP A 950 -6.29 -1.56 34.77
C ASP A 950 -5.64 -2.43 35.86
N PHE A 951 -5.86 -3.75 35.81
CA PHE A 951 -5.41 -4.66 36.85
C PHE A 951 -5.16 -6.08 36.33
N VAL A 952 -4.41 -6.86 37.10
CA VAL A 952 -4.08 -8.25 36.80
C VAL A 952 -4.53 -9.13 37.95
N ILE A 953 -5.18 -10.24 37.65
CA ILE A 953 -5.49 -11.31 38.62
C ILE A 953 -4.46 -12.43 38.41
N TRP A 954 -3.74 -12.77 39.46
CA TRP A 954 -2.66 -13.76 39.47
C TRP A 954 -3.06 -15.03 40.21
N ASN A 955 -2.64 -16.18 39.70
CA ASN A 955 -2.91 -17.49 40.32
C ASN A 955 -2.12 -17.76 41.62
N GLY A 956 -1.23 -16.86 41.99
CA GLY A 956 -0.34 -16.99 43.13
C GLY A 956 0.39 -15.67 43.42
N HIS A 957 1.41 -15.72 44.26
CA HIS A 957 2.17 -14.53 44.65
C HIS A 957 2.78 -13.83 43.42
N PRO A 958 2.51 -12.53 43.17
CA PRO A 958 2.83 -11.91 41.87
C PRO A 958 4.33 -11.84 41.58
N LEU A 959 5.18 -11.79 42.61
CA LEU A 959 6.64 -11.75 42.49
C LEU A 959 7.31 -13.14 42.35
N SER A 960 6.53 -14.21 42.20
CA SER A 960 7.05 -15.58 42.01
C SER A 960 7.22 -15.93 40.53
N ALA A 961 8.31 -16.63 40.20
CA ALA A 961 8.57 -17.14 38.85
C ALA A 961 7.58 -18.25 38.41
N PHE A 962 6.84 -18.86 39.33
CA PHE A 962 5.83 -19.87 39.03
C PHE A 962 4.43 -19.29 38.80
N THR A 963 4.25 -17.99 39.08
CA THR A 963 2.97 -17.30 38.97
C THR A 963 2.71 -16.90 37.53
N THR A 964 1.46 -17.08 37.09
CA THR A 964 0.95 -16.66 35.79
C THR A 964 -0.27 -15.76 35.98
N ALA A 965 -0.50 -14.83 35.06
CA ALA A 965 -1.75 -14.08 35.03
C ALA A 965 -2.89 -15.05 34.69
N ASP A 966 -3.94 -15.06 35.52
CA ASP A 966 -5.20 -15.71 35.19
C ASP A 966 -6.04 -14.77 34.30
N GLN A 967 -6.05 -13.47 34.59
CA GLN A 967 -6.76 -12.45 33.82
C GLN A 967 -6.02 -11.12 33.81
N THR A 968 -6.12 -10.39 32.69
CA THR A 968 -5.61 -9.02 32.56
C THR A 968 -6.72 -8.11 32.04
N TRP A 969 -6.95 -7.03 32.78
CA TRP A 969 -8.03 -6.09 32.56
C TRP A 969 -7.48 -4.71 32.24
N ILE A 970 -8.08 -4.05 31.25
CA ILE A 970 -7.78 -2.65 30.89
C ILE A 970 -9.11 -1.90 30.83
N GLU A 971 -9.22 -0.84 31.61
CA GLU A 971 -10.40 0.03 31.70
C GLU A 971 -11.66 -0.81 31.97
N GLY A 972 -11.55 -1.80 32.85
CA GLY A 972 -12.62 -2.73 33.20
C GLY A 972 -13.05 -3.68 32.07
N ARG A 973 -12.28 -3.83 30.99
CA ARG A 973 -12.50 -4.86 29.95
C ARG A 973 -11.50 -6.00 30.14
N LYS A 974 -11.97 -7.25 30.07
CA LYS A 974 -11.13 -8.46 30.15
C LYS A 974 -10.44 -8.70 28.81
N TYR A 975 -9.21 -8.25 28.66
CA TYR A 975 -8.45 -8.39 27.42
C TYR A 975 -7.68 -9.71 27.33
N PHE A 976 -7.40 -10.34 28.47
CA PHE A 976 -6.82 -11.67 28.54
C PHE A 976 -7.49 -12.48 29.65
N ASP A 977 -7.70 -13.76 29.37
CA ASP A 977 -8.17 -14.78 30.29
C ASP A 977 -7.52 -16.11 29.91
N LYS A 978 -6.94 -16.79 30.90
CA LYS A 978 -6.18 -18.02 30.68
C LYS A 978 -7.02 -19.20 30.18
N GLU A 979 -8.29 -19.28 30.57
CA GLU A 979 -9.19 -20.34 30.08
C GLU A 979 -9.62 -20.05 28.64
N ASP A 980 -9.88 -18.77 28.31
CA ASP A 980 -10.20 -18.36 26.95
C ASP A 980 -8.97 -18.53 26.02
N ASP A 981 -7.75 -18.28 26.50
CA ASP A 981 -6.50 -18.54 25.77
C ASP A 981 -6.36 -20.01 25.36
N GLN A 982 -6.65 -20.96 26.26
CA GLN A 982 -6.61 -22.39 25.93
C GLN A 982 -7.61 -22.76 24.82
N LYS A 983 -8.79 -22.13 24.82
CA LYS A 983 -9.79 -22.31 23.75
C LYS A 983 -9.28 -21.72 22.44
N LEU A 984 -8.71 -20.51 22.47
CA LEU A 984 -8.13 -19.85 21.31
C LEU A 984 -6.99 -20.69 20.69
N GLN A 985 -6.09 -21.26 21.50
CA GLN A 985 -5.03 -22.15 21.01
C GLN A 985 -5.62 -23.35 20.25
N GLN A 986 -6.68 -23.98 20.78
CA GLN A 986 -7.35 -25.09 20.10
C GLN A 986 -8.08 -24.64 18.82
N GLN A 987 -8.70 -23.46 18.82
CA GLN A 987 -9.32 -22.86 17.63
C GLN A 987 -8.29 -22.60 16.54
N VAL A 988 -7.11 -22.07 16.88
CA VAL A 988 -6.00 -21.87 15.94
C VAL A 988 -5.60 -23.21 15.30
N ILE A 989 -5.41 -24.27 16.10
CA ILE A 989 -5.07 -25.60 15.58
C ILE A 989 -6.15 -26.10 14.60
N ASN A 990 -7.42 -26.00 14.98
CA ASN A 990 -8.54 -26.49 14.17
C ASN A 990 -8.70 -25.70 12.87
N GLU A 991 -8.65 -24.37 12.93
CA GLU A 991 -8.81 -23.51 11.75
C GLU A 991 -7.65 -23.69 10.77
N ARG A 992 -6.41 -23.78 11.27
CA ARG A 992 -5.24 -24.10 10.45
C ARG A 992 -5.46 -25.41 9.68
N ALA A 993 -5.93 -26.47 10.36
CA ALA A 993 -6.19 -27.75 9.71
C ALA A 993 -7.27 -27.65 8.61
N LEU A 994 -8.32 -26.86 8.82
CA LEU A 994 -9.37 -26.62 7.82
C LEU A 994 -8.83 -25.91 6.58
N ILE A 995 -8.06 -24.84 6.76
CA ILE A 995 -7.50 -24.07 5.63
C ILE A 995 -6.44 -24.89 4.90
N ILE A 996 -5.56 -25.60 5.63
CA ILE A 996 -4.57 -26.51 5.02
C ILE A 996 -5.27 -27.55 4.13
N GLN A 997 -6.41 -28.09 4.56
CA GLN A 997 -7.14 -29.05 3.72
C GLN A 997 -7.71 -28.39 2.45
N GLN A 998 -8.12 -27.13 2.50
CA GLN A 998 -8.50 -26.37 1.30
C GLN A 998 -7.31 -26.17 0.36
N VAL A 999 -6.12 -25.85 0.90
CA VAL A 999 -4.89 -25.75 0.12
C VAL A 999 -4.57 -27.10 -0.54
N ILE A 1000 -4.66 -28.23 0.17
CA ILE A 1000 -4.42 -29.56 -0.41
C ILE A 1000 -5.42 -29.87 -1.54
N ASN A 1001 -6.69 -29.52 -1.34
CA ASN A 1001 -7.76 -29.78 -2.31
C ASN A 1001 -7.78 -28.81 -3.50
N SER A 1002 -7.13 -27.65 -3.42
CA SER A 1002 -7.09 -26.68 -4.51
C SER A 1002 -6.24 -27.22 -5.66
N LYS A 1003 -6.85 -27.42 -6.84
CA LYS A 1003 -6.16 -27.91 -8.04
C LYS A 1003 -5.33 -26.83 -8.74
#